data_AF-A0A4Z0JAQ2-F1
#
_entry.id   AF-A0A4Z0JAQ2-F1
#
_cell.length_a   1.000
_cell.length_b   1.000
_cell.length_c   1.000
_cell.angle_alpha   90.00
_cell.angle_beta   90.00
_cell.angle_gamma   90.00
#
_symmetry.space_group_name_H-M   'P 1'
#
loop_
_entity.id
_entity.type
_entity.pdbx_description
1 polymer ?
#
loop_
_entity_poly.entity_id
_entity_poly.type
_entity_poly.pdbx_seq_one_letter_code
_entity_poly.pdbx_strand_id
1 'polypeptide(L)'
;MRKQWLMGLIVGAGLLTGTVTGQAATKAVGDADLQHAVATAPQGIPLDNLFSISGEDNFTKLIDSPLVDQSIAQITRDNPTTKDVQAGAIWSKTGLTRMNNQFDTSQDTNISMWLYFGNKGAAAAEGMAFVLQNSADKAWAIAGGGEALGVWGNDRGGHGSDIVAMTAIENSWALEFDTHVNRNPQFGAADAFDSGEIVRDGMHIGSGYPGLAATYQQLGNGNYYSRLNHTQPKPVANFADGQWHHLSLSWNAAEKQMTYRYNDRDARTNAARFGMDVVQDTVAVDPSKLGATAAKPNVYWGVTGSTDAQRSENGLVLIDSSDTLGQVNATATLINTTTHQQLTADSRVAPGDRLTYRYTFDYDAATSQQDIQPLTMDIPLPQPLQVTGGGVSYNGGPISEPFSAAEMQAVTLHKTWRQKLDATHHQATVTVTGTVPSVSHNVPIAAVNARFYGPNYQTQLPLPRVQIQAAVGLKLTNLGPATQQLGHHEDARLRLQLTNQGQPFAVDELANYQVRGRLNGQALPVDALQATWPAGQPVGTLALTLPAEQLRVGDNQLVLQAVDRHDAATTSNPVTLTLKRGPGTLGFAEVSNQADFVTTQLTGSAQRIHRQPDWRLSVADERGPQQHWKLLVRQREAFQTTTGQPLSGQLWFAWDDQSQPISASDTLIATHTTQSDADLVDVSGHWQADTGPLLTINSDTLAGQYHGTLEWRLQDTP
;
A
#
# COMPACT_ATOMS: atom_id res chain seq x y z
N MET A 1 -17.48 -34.17 21.04
CA MET A 1 -18.12 -33.66 19.81
C MET A 1 -17.65 -32.24 19.58
N ARG A 2 -16.97 -32.02 18.45
CA ARG A 2 -16.31 -30.78 18.03
C ARG A 2 -17.36 -29.78 17.49
N LYS A 3 -17.18 -28.49 17.76
CA LYS A 3 -17.67 -27.41 16.87
C LYS A 3 -16.46 -26.56 16.48
N GLN A 4 -15.99 -26.80 15.27
CA GLN A 4 -14.96 -26.03 14.58
C GLN A 4 -15.61 -24.77 14.00
N TRP A 5 -15.03 -23.60 14.28
CA TRP A 5 -15.27 -22.39 13.51
C TRP A 5 -14.18 -22.30 12.45
N LEU A 6 -14.55 -22.48 11.18
CA LEU A 6 -13.73 -22.06 10.03
C LEU A 6 -13.80 -20.53 9.95
N MET A 7 -12.69 -19.85 10.16
CA MET A 7 -12.50 -18.50 9.62
C MET A 7 -11.76 -18.64 8.29
N GLY A 8 -12.47 -18.33 7.20
CA GLY A 8 -11.94 -18.24 5.86
C GLY A 8 -11.00 -17.05 5.71
N LEU A 9 -9.85 -17.31 5.09
CA LEU A 9 -8.93 -16.33 4.52
C LEU A 9 -9.66 -15.47 3.48
N ILE A 10 -9.86 -14.19 3.80
CA ILE A 10 -10.13 -13.15 2.80
C ILE A 10 -8.81 -12.46 2.51
N VAL A 11 -8.25 -12.76 1.34
CA VAL A 11 -7.19 -11.96 0.72
C VAL A 11 -7.84 -10.68 0.22
N GLY A 12 -7.80 -9.63 1.04
CA GLY A 12 -8.21 -8.28 0.65
C GLY A 12 -7.07 -7.58 -0.06
N ALA A 13 -7.18 -7.42 -1.38
CA ALA A 13 -6.37 -6.48 -2.14
C ALA A 13 -6.67 -5.06 -1.62
N GLY A 14 -5.72 -4.47 -0.89
CA GLY A 14 -5.82 -3.12 -0.36
C GLY A 14 -5.69 -2.09 -1.48
N LEU A 15 -6.84 -1.66 -2.04
CA LEU A 15 -6.97 -0.35 -2.65
C LEU A 15 -6.85 0.69 -1.54
N LEU A 16 -5.69 1.34 -1.46
CA LEU A 16 -5.48 2.54 -0.66
C LEU A 16 -6.25 3.70 -1.30
N THR A 17 -7.56 3.77 -1.05
CA THR A 17 -8.31 5.01 -1.19
C THR A 17 -8.04 5.83 0.07
N GLY A 18 -7.25 6.90 -0.06
CA GLY A 18 -7.14 7.90 0.99
C GLY A 18 -8.53 8.39 1.35
N THR A 19 -8.89 8.28 2.62
CA THR A 19 -10.13 8.80 3.16
C THR A 19 -10.05 10.33 3.10
N VAL A 20 -10.55 10.90 2.02
CA VAL A 20 -10.94 12.30 1.98
C VAL A 20 -12.12 12.39 2.96
N THR A 21 -11.94 13.13 4.05
CA THR A 21 -13.06 13.55 4.90
C THR A 21 -13.91 14.51 4.08
N GLY A 22 -14.80 13.96 3.26
CA GLY A 22 -15.70 14.73 2.42
C GLY A 22 -16.60 15.59 3.30
N GLN A 23 -16.45 16.91 3.20
CA GLN A 23 -17.57 17.79 3.47
C GLN A 23 -18.67 17.42 2.48
N ALA A 24 -19.89 17.27 2.99
CA ALA A 24 -21.00 16.73 2.24
C ALA A 24 -21.28 17.60 1.01
N ALA A 25 -21.00 17.07 -0.18
CA ALA A 25 -21.51 17.59 -1.43
C ALA A 25 -23.02 17.84 -1.25
N THR A 26 -23.45 19.08 -1.47
CA THR A 26 -24.86 19.45 -1.38
C THR A 26 -25.68 18.51 -2.27
N LYS A 27 -26.73 17.93 -1.69
CA LYS A 27 -27.57 16.88 -2.27
C LYS A 27 -28.16 17.26 -3.64
N ALA A 28 -27.50 16.90 -4.74
CA ALA A 28 -28.09 16.81 -6.06
C ALA A 28 -28.89 15.50 -6.20
N VAL A 29 -30.03 15.35 -5.51
CA VAL A 29 -30.85 14.13 -5.66
C VAL A 29 -31.50 14.14 -7.05
N GLY A 30 -31.01 13.31 -7.97
CA GLY A 30 -31.72 12.99 -9.22
C GLY A 30 -30.91 13.01 -10.52
N ASP A 31 -29.71 13.62 -10.55
CA ASP A 31 -28.84 13.67 -11.73
C ASP A 31 -27.51 12.92 -11.44
N ALA A 32 -27.39 11.70 -11.95
CA ALA A 32 -26.22 10.85 -11.73
C ALA A 32 -24.97 11.35 -12.46
N ASP A 33 -25.14 12.04 -13.59
CA ASP A 33 -24.04 12.60 -14.37
C ASP A 33 -23.44 13.81 -13.66
N LEU A 34 -24.27 14.73 -13.18
CA LEU A 34 -23.81 15.87 -12.37
C LEU A 34 -23.09 15.41 -11.09
N GLN A 35 -23.62 14.40 -10.41
CA GLN A 35 -22.95 13.82 -9.23
C GLN A 35 -21.58 13.23 -9.59
N HIS A 36 -21.47 12.55 -10.73
CA HIS A 36 -20.21 12.03 -11.22
C HIS A 36 -19.22 13.16 -11.47
N ALA A 37 -19.62 14.17 -12.25
CA ALA A 37 -18.82 15.33 -12.59
C ALA A 37 -18.26 16.03 -11.34
N VAL A 38 -19.11 16.27 -10.34
CA VAL A 38 -18.69 16.86 -9.05
C VAL A 38 -17.71 15.94 -8.33
N ALA A 39 -18.03 14.65 -8.19
CA ALA A 39 -17.17 13.70 -7.46
C ALA A 39 -15.77 13.53 -8.09
N THR A 40 -15.67 13.71 -9.40
CA THR A 40 -14.42 13.58 -10.16
C THR A 40 -13.81 14.92 -10.57
N ALA A 41 -14.33 16.04 -10.05
CA ALA A 41 -13.84 17.38 -10.38
C ALA A 41 -12.34 17.50 -10.05
N PRO A 42 -11.51 17.93 -11.02
CA PRO A 42 -10.11 18.28 -10.78
C PRO A 42 -9.98 19.44 -9.78
N GLN A 43 -8.74 19.76 -9.46
CA GLN A 43 -8.44 20.92 -8.64
C GLN A 43 -8.70 22.22 -9.39
N GLY A 44 -9.45 23.13 -8.77
CA GLY A 44 -9.63 24.51 -9.25
C GLY A 44 -9.80 25.52 -8.13
N ILE A 45 -9.91 26.78 -8.50
CA ILE A 45 -10.00 27.91 -7.56
C ILE A 45 -11.46 28.27 -7.23
N PRO A 46 -11.75 28.91 -6.08
CA PRO A 46 -13.08 29.48 -5.82
C PRO A 46 -13.42 30.57 -6.84
N LEU A 47 -14.66 30.61 -7.32
CA LEU A 47 -15.07 31.52 -8.39
C LEU A 47 -15.87 32.74 -7.89
N ASP A 48 -16.48 32.67 -6.72
CA ASP A 48 -17.37 33.70 -6.14
C ASP A 48 -16.72 35.09 -6.00
N ASN A 49 -15.43 35.11 -5.68
CA ASN A 49 -14.64 36.33 -5.52
C ASN A 49 -13.97 36.79 -6.81
N LEU A 50 -13.84 35.90 -7.80
CA LEU A 50 -13.08 36.12 -9.02
C LEU A 50 -13.95 36.38 -10.24
N PHE A 51 -15.19 35.94 -10.20
CA PHE A 51 -16.13 36.04 -11.30
C PHE A 51 -17.49 36.58 -10.84
N SER A 52 -18.28 37.04 -11.80
CA SER A 52 -19.65 37.48 -11.63
C SER A 52 -20.52 36.70 -12.61
N ILE A 53 -21.62 36.18 -12.09
CA ILE A 53 -22.65 35.54 -12.91
C ILE A 53 -23.42 36.64 -13.65
N SER A 54 -23.74 36.40 -14.92
CA SER A 54 -24.49 37.36 -15.76
C SER A 54 -25.96 37.43 -15.38
N GLY A 55 -26.65 38.55 -15.67
CA GLY A 55 -28.10 38.63 -15.92
C GLY A 55 -29.11 38.18 -14.84
N GLU A 56 -30.39 38.51 -15.05
CA GLU A 56 -31.52 37.87 -14.33
C GLU A 56 -31.96 36.56 -15.01
N ASP A 57 -31.84 36.47 -16.34
CA ASP A 57 -32.26 35.30 -17.16
C ASP A 57 -31.16 34.23 -17.34
N ASN A 58 -30.09 34.33 -16.56
CA ASN A 58 -28.95 33.42 -16.63
C ASN A 58 -29.17 32.16 -15.77
N PHE A 59 -28.80 31.00 -16.31
CA PHE A 59 -28.84 29.75 -15.56
C PHE A 59 -27.67 29.59 -14.58
N THR A 60 -26.46 30.03 -14.94
CA THR A 60 -25.19 29.69 -14.27
C THR A 60 -25.27 29.71 -12.74
N LYS A 61 -24.73 28.67 -12.09
CA LYS A 61 -24.60 28.58 -10.63
C LYS A 61 -23.19 28.17 -10.23
N LEU A 62 -22.76 28.59 -9.04
CA LEU A 62 -21.57 28.06 -8.41
C LEU A 62 -21.95 26.88 -7.51
N ILE A 63 -21.25 25.77 -7.68
CA ILE A 63 -21.38 24.57 -6.85
C ILE A 63 -20.02 24.15 -6.32
N ASP A 64 -20.04 23.35 -5.26
CA ASP A 64 -18.83 22.92 -4.55
C ASP A 64 -18.20 21.71 -5.26
N SER A 65 -16.87 21.72 -5.37
CA SER A 65 -16.12 20.48 -5.63
C SER A 65 -15.83 19.76 -4.32
N PRO A 66 -15.39 18.49 -4.34
CA PRO A 66 -14.99 17.77 -3.13
C PRO A 66 -13.83 18.42 -2.38
N LEU A 67 -13.09 19.30 -3.06
CA LEU A 67 -11.97 20.02 -2.49
C LEU A 67 -12.41 21.44 -2.12
N VAL A 68 -12.93 22.22 -3.07
CA VAL A 68 -13.06 23.68 -2.93
C VAL A 68 -14.52 24.10 -3.11
N ASP A 69 -15.07 24.80 -2.13
CA ASP A 69 -16.39 25.41 -2.20
C ASP A 69 -16.48 26.40 -3.38
N GLN A 70 -17.63 26.41 -4.07
CA GLN A 70 -17.92 27.34 -5.17
C GLN A 70 -16.85 27.40 -6.28
N SER A 71 -16.15 26.29 -6.53
CA SER A 71 -15.08 26.20 -7.54
C SER A 71 -15.55 25.71 -8.90
N ILE A 72 -16.78 25.24 -9.01
CA ILE A 72 -17.38 24.77 -10.27
C ILE A 72 -18.47 25.76 -10.67
N ALA A 73 -18.35 26.33 -11.86
CA ALA A 73 -19.43 27.04 -12.53
C ALA A 73 -20.24 26.04 -13.35
N GLN A 74 -21.46 25.76 -12.92
CA GLN A 74 -22.45 25.02 -13.72
C GLN A 74 -23.14 25.99 -14.66
N ILE A 75 -22.66 26.06 -15.90
CA ILE A 75 -23.14 26.96 -16.97
C ILE A 75 -24.53 26.53 -17.46
N THR A 76 -24.75 25.22 -17.56
CA THR A 76 -26.03 24.59 -17.91
C THR A 76 -26.23 23.32 -17.10
N ARG A 77 -27.48 22.86 -16.98
CA ARG A 77 -27.79 21.54 -16.45
C ARG A 77 -28.46 20.68 -17.50
N ASP A 78 -28.31 19.38 -17.33
CA ASP A 78 -29.19 18.44 -17.99
C ASP A 78 -30.64 18.59 -17.46
N ASN A 79 -31.62 18.71 -18.36
CA ASN A 79 -33.03 18.96 -18.01
C ASN A 79 -34.05 18.27 -18.96
N PRO A 80 -33.96 16.95 -19.18
CA PRO A 80 -34.76 16.26 -20.21
C PRO A 80 -36.27 16.28 -19.94
N THR A 81 -36.67 16.58 -18.70
CA THR A 81 -38.06 16.60 -18.24
C THR A 81 -38.73 17.96 -18.44
N THR A 82 -38.11 19.06 -18.02
CA THR A 82 -38.73 20.39 -18.10
C THR A 82 -38.56 21.02 -19.48
N LYS A 83 -37.48 20.66 -20.20
CA LYS A 83 -37.23 21.09 -21.59
C LYS A 83 -37.16 22.62 -21.74
N ASP A 84 -36.74 23.30 -20.69
CA ASP A 84 -36.49 24.73 -20.74
C ASP A 84 -35.18 24.99 -21.47
N VAL A 85 -35.19 25.94 -22.41
CA VAL A 85 -33.96 26.44 -23.04
C VAL A 85 -33.19 27.23 -21.99
N GLN A 86 -31.93 26.85 -21.76
CA GLN A 86 -31.04 27.53 -20.83
C GLN A 86 -30.01 28.35 -21.59
N ALA A 87 -29.60 29.48 -21.02
CA ALA A 87 -28.39 30.18 -21.36
C ALA A 87 -27.68 30.57 -20.06
N GLY A 88 -26.37 30.33 -19.99
CA GLY A 88 -25.55 30.66 -18.85
C GLY A 88 -24.31 31.43 -19.28
N ALA A 89 -23.88 32.38 -18.46
CA ALA A 89 -22.63 33.09 -18.60
C ALA A 89 -22.00 33.44 -17.24
N ILE A 90 -20.67 33.41 -17.18
CA ILE A 90 -19.88 33.85 -16.03
C ILE A 90 -18.69 34.67 -16.52
N TRP A 91 -18.43 35.82 -15.89
CA TRP A 91 -17.46 36.82 -16.36
C TRP A 91 -16.46 37.22 -15.29
N SER A 92 -15.23 37.49 -15.69
CA SER A 92 -14.17 37.99 -14.82
C SER A 92 -14.62 39.23 -14.03
N LYS A 93 -14.40 39.23 -12.72
CA LYS A 93 -14.78 40.34 -11.83
C LYS A 93 -13.76 41.47 -11.90
N THR A 94 -14.24 42.70 -11.72
CA THR A 94 -13.44 43.94 -11.85
C THR A 94 -13.81 44.92 -10.74
N GLY A 95 -13.02 46.00 -10.57
CA GLY A 95 -13.40 47.13 -9.71
C GLY A 95 -12.92 47.07 -8.25
N LEU A 96 -12.07 46.11 -7.91
CA LEU A 96 -11.38 46.03 -6.61
C LEU A 96 -9.87 46.27 -6.79
N THR A 97 -9.29 47.12 -5.95
CA THR A 97 -7.84 47.41 -5.97
C THR A 97 -7.05 46.11 -5.81
N ARG A 98 -6.17 45.80 -6.77
CA ARG A 98 -5.35 44.57 -6.78
C ARG A 98 -6.19 43.28 -6.75
N MET A 99 -7.38 43.30 -7.37
CA MET A 99 -8.19 42.11 -7.72
C MET A 99 -8.86 42.32 -9.09
N ASN A 100 -8.12 42.85 -10.06
CA ASN A 100 -8.62 42.96 -11.44
C ASN A 100 -8.43 41.62 -12.15
N ASN A 101 -9.50 40.89 -12.40
CA ASN A 101 -9.46 39.61 -13.11
C ASN A 101 -9.66 39.77 -14.64
N GLN A 102 -9.66 40.99 -15.18
CA GLN A 102 -9.78 41.22 -16.63
C GLN A 102 -8.58 40.69 -17.40
N PHE A 103 -8.82 40.38 -18.67
CA PHE A 103 -7.80 39.99 -19.63
C PHE A 103 -7.19 41.25 -20.26
N ASP A 104 -5.87 41.43 -20.13
CA ASP A 104 -5.15 42.53 -20.76
C ASP A 104 -4.64 42.10 -22.13
N THR A 105 -5.26 42.61 -23.20
CA THR A 105 -4.89 42.26 -24.59
C THR A 105 -3.48 42.73 -24.99
N SER A 106 -2.82 43.56 -24.18
CA SER A 106 -1.47 44.08 -24.44
C SER A 106 -0.34 43.26 -23.81
N GLN A 107 -0.65 42.27 -22.98
CA GLN A 107 0.33 41.43 -22.29
C GLN A 107 0.10 39.96 -22.63
N ASP A 108 1.17 39.18 -22.74
CA ASP A 108 1.05 37.73 -22.88
C ASP A 108 0.30 37.16 -21.68
N THR A 109 -0.64 36.26 -21.94
CA THR A 109 -1.56 35.74 -20.91
C THR A 109 -1.84 34.27 -21.15
N ASN A 110 -1.69 33.44 -20.11
CA ASN A 110 -2.10 32.05 -20.12
C ASN A 110 -3.32 31.85 -19.21
N ILE A 111 -4.28 31.06 -19.67
CA ILE A 111 -5.46 30.65 -18.91
C ILE A 111 -5.61 29.14 -19.07
N SER A 112 -5.86 28.43 -17.98
CA SER A 112 -6.24 27.02 -18.02
C SER A 112 -7.52 26.75 -17.25
N MET A 113 -8.35 25.87 -17.79
CA MET A 113 -9.61 25.46 -17.18
C MET A 113 -9.96 24.03 -17.53
N TRP A 114 -10.84 23.44 -16.75
CA TRP A 114 -11.46 22.15 -17.01
C TRP A 114 -12.89 22.35 -17.48
N LEU A 115 -13.26 21.66 -18.55
CA LEU A 115 -14.58 21.67 -19.16
C LEU A 115 -15.22 20.28 -19.04
N TYR A 116 -16.51 20.23 -18.73
CA TYR A 116 -17.31 19.00 -18.69
C TYR A 116 -18.60 19.27 -19.47
N PHE A 117 -18.98 18.34 -20.36
CA PHE A 117 -20.10 18.50 -21.29
C PHE A 117 -21.17 17.40 -21.12
N GLY A 118 -21.22 16.75 -19.96
CA GLY A 118 -22.13 15.63 -19.72
C GLY A 118 -21.66 14.32 -20.32
N ASN A 119 -22.54 13.32 -20.33
CA ASN A 119 -22.26 11.95 -20.77
C ASN A 119 -23.18 11.45 -21.90
N LYS A 120 -23.80 12.36 -22.65
CA LYS A 120 -24.84 12.04 -23.64
C LYS A 120 -24.34 11.82 -25.06
N GLY A 121 -23.04 11.96 -25.31
CA GLY A 121 -22.46 11.84 -26.65
C GLY A 121 -23.22 12.70 -27.67
N ALA A 122 -23.59 12.13 -28.82
CA ALA A 122 -24.30 12.83 -29.90
C ALA A 122 -25.73 13.32 -29.56
N ALA A 123 -26.25 13.00 -28.37
CA ALA A 123 -27.52 13.52 -27.86
C ALA A 123 -27.34 14.70 -26.88
N ALA A 124 -26.10 15.06 -26.56
CA ALA A 124 -25.75 16.25 -25.80
C ALA A 124 -26.00 17.50 -26.64
N ALA A 125 -26.27 18.62 -25.97
CA ALA A 125 -26.41 19.92 -26.59
C ALA A 125 -26.46 21.05 -25.55
N GLU A 126 -26.08 22.28 -25.87
CA GLU A 126 -25.57 22.72 -27.19
C GLU A 126 -24.04 22.93 -27.15
N GLY A 127 -23.47 23.07 -25.95
CA GLY A 127 -22.05 23.26 -25.72
C GLY A 127 -21.74 24.50 -24.88
N MET A 128 -20.49 24.93 -24.93
CA MET A 128 -19.99 26.10 -24.20
C MET A 128 -19.01 26.88 -25.07
N ALA A 129 -18.75 28.14 -24.73
CA ALA A 129 -17.74 28.95 -25.39
C ALA A 129 -16.89 29.72 -24.39
N PHE A 130 -15.57 29.73 -24.59
CA PHE A 130 -14.71 30.72 -23.96
C PHE A 130 -14.85 32.04 -24.71
N VAL A 131 -15.04 33.14 -23.98
CA VAL A 131 -15.36 34.43 -24.58
C VAL A 131 -14.48 35.53 -24.01
N LEU A 132 -13.94 36.36 -24.89
CA LEU A 132 -13.40 37.69 -24.58
C LEU A 132 -14.42 38.73 -25.02
N GLN A 133 -14.81 39.67 -24.16
CA GLN A 133 -15.81 40.68 -24.52
C GLN A 133 -15.63 42.03 -23.82
N ASN A 134 -16.12 43.07 -24.48
CA ASN A 134 -16.24 44.43 -23.92
C ASN A 134 -17.58 45.07 -24.32
N SER A 135 -18.65 44.32 -24.14
CA SER A 135 -20.03 44.77 -24.32
C SER A 135 -20.37 45.90 -23.34
N ALA A 136 -21.28 46.78 -23.75
CA ALA A 136 -21.87 47.79 -22.88
C ALA A 136 -22.53 47.20 -21.62
N ASP A 137 -23.00 45.94 -21.70
CA ASP A 137 -23.59 45.20 -20.59
C ASP A 137 -22.55 44.66 -19.60
N LYS A 138 -21.25 44.68 -19.95
CA LYS A 138 -20.14 44.27 -19.08
C LYS A 138 -20.36 42.85 -18.55
N ALA A 139 -20.32 42.65 -17.23
CA ALA A 139 -20.56 41.36 -16.59
C ALA A 139 -22.03 40.89 -16.67
N TRP A 140 -22.94 41.67 -17.27
CA TRP A 140 -24.32 41.27 -17.55
C TRP A 140 -24.53 40.78 -18.98
N ALA A 141 -23.47 40.72 -19.80
CA ALA A 141 -23.57 40.24 -21.16
C ALA A 141 -23.98 38.76 -21.21
N ILE A 142 -24.99 38.44 -22.01
CA ILE A 142 -25.41 37.08 -22.36
C ILE A 142 -26.31 37.16 -23.61
N ALA A 143 -26.12 36.24 -24.56
CA ALA A 143 -26.99 36.14 -25.74
C ALA A 143 -27.99 34.97 -25.60
N GLY A 144 -28.71 34.65 -26.68
CA GLY A 144 -29.75 33.60 -26.67
C GLY A 144 -29.23 32.18 -26.43
N GLY A 145 -30.13 31.28 -26.01
CA GLY A 145 -29.87 29.83 -25.93
C GLY A 145 -30.06 29.10 -27.27
N GLY A 146 -29.98 27.76 -27.27
CA GLY A 146 -29.92 26.96 -28.51
C GLY A 146 -28.56 27.09 -29.21
N GLU A 147 -28.55 27.03 -30.54
CA GLU A 147 -27.35 27.17 -31.41
C GLU A 147 -26.52 28.45 -31.12
N ALA A 148 -27.12 29.44 -30.44
CA ALA A 148 -26.46 30.69 -30.12
C ALA A 148 -25.45 30.58 -28.95
N LEU A 149 -25.42 29.47 -28.19
CA LEU A 149 -24.44 29.20 -27.12
C LEU A 149 -24.29 30.30 -26.03
N GLY A 150 -25.32 31.14 -25.87
CA GLY A 150 -25.26 32.29 -24.96
C GLY A 150 -24.28 33.38 -25.41
N VAL A 151 -23.76 33.33 -26.64
CA VAL A 151 -22.76 34.28 -27.17
C VAL A 151 -23.02 34.76 -28.59
N TRP A 152 -23.40 33.87 -29.50
CA TRP A 152 -23.73 34.17 -30.89
C TRP A 152 -25.10 34.84 -31.01
N GLY A 153 -25.35 35.39 -32.20
CA GLY A 153 -26.62 36.02 -32.54
C GLY A 153 -27.73 34.98 -32.67
N ASN A 154 -28.97 35.42 -32.56
CA ASN A 154 -30.15 34.58 -32.70
C ASN A 154 -30.82 34.84 -34.06
N ASP A 155 -30.95 33.80 -34.89
CA ASP A 155 -31.53 33.91 -36.23
C ASP A 155 -33.05 33.72 -36.27
N ARG A 156 -33.69 33.46 -35.11
CA ARG A 156 -35.12 33.15 -35.00
C ARG A 156 -35.96 34.23 -35.65
N GLY A 157 -36.91 33.82 -36.49
CA GLY A 157 -37.75 34.74 -37.27
C GLY A 157 -37.17 35.14 -38.62
N GLY A 158 -35.95 34.68 -38.96
CA GLY A 158 -35.37 34.77 -40.30
C GLY A 158 -34.90 36.17 -40.68
N HIS A 159 -34.20 36.80 -39.75
CA HIS A 159 -33.66 38.13 -39.91
C HIS A 159 -32.37 38.15 -40.75
N GLY A 160 -32.03 39.31 -41.32
CA GLY A 160 -30.76 39.49 -42.02
C GLY A 160 -29.56 39.51 -41.07
N SER A 161 -28.37 39.25 -41.59
CA SER A 161 -27.12 39.08 -40.81
C SER A 161 -26.83 40.23 -39.84
N ASP A 162 -27.18 41.47 -40.19
CA ASP A 162 -26.99 42.64 -39.32
C ASP A 162 -27.85 42.56 -38.05
N ILE A 163 -29.10 42.14 -38.17
CA ILE A 163 -30.03 42.00 -37.05
C ILE A 163 -29.61 40.81 -36.17
N VAL A 164 -29.20 39.70 -36.78
CA VAL A 164 -28.68 38.55 -36.05
C VAL A 164 -27.47 38.96 -35.20
N ALA A 165 -26.49 39.65 -35.80
CA ALA A 165 -25.32 40.13 -35.09
C ALA A 165 -25.64 41.10 -33.93
N MET A 166 -26.68 41.93 -34.06
CA MET A 166 -27.13 42.84 -32.98
C MET A 166 -27.67 42.12 -31.75
N THR A 167 -28.03 40.83 -31.87
CA THR A 167 -28.52 40.01 -30.75
C THR A 167 -27.42 39.16 -30.09
N ALA A 168 -26.21 39.17 -30.66
CA ALA A 168 -25.05 38.52 -30.09
C ALA A 168 -24.42 39.37 -28.98
N ILE A 169 -23.45 38.82 -28.24
CA ILE A 169 -22.61 39.65 -27.38
C ILE A 169 -21.75 40.55 -28.28
N GLU A 170 -21.94 41.86 -28.20
CA GLU A 170 -21.15 42.83 -28.96
C GLU A 170 -19.69 42.93 -28.47
N ASN A 171 -18.81 43.46 -29.33
CA ASN A 171 -17.38 43.66 -29.02
C ASN A 171 -16.72 42.41 -28.42
N SER A 172 -16.96 41.25 -29.03
CA SER A 172 -16.55 39.96 -28.49
C SER A 172 -15.84 39.08 -29.50
N TRP A 173 -15.08 38.13 -28.98
CA TRP A 173 -14.53 37.00 -29.69
C TRP A 173 -14.81 35.74 -28.87
N ALA A 174 -15.28 34.69 -29.53
CA ALA A 174 -15.66 33.43 -28.91
C ALA A 174 -14.87 32.27 -29.52
N LEU A 175 -14.46 31.34 -28.67
CA LEU A 175 -13.98 30.00 -29.01
C LEU A 175 -15.01 29.01 -28.48
N GLU A 176 -15.79 28.42 -29.37
CA GLU A 176 -16.86 27.51 -29.02
C GLU A 176 -16.37 26.06 -28.96
N PHE A 177 -17.06 25.27 -28.16
CA PHE A 177 -16.93 23.83 -28.01
C PHE A 177 -18.34 23.27 -28.22
N ASP A 178 -18.66 23.04 -29.48
CA ASP A 178 -20.01 22.72 -29.93
C ASP A 178 -20.26 21.22 -29.83
N THR A 179 -21.25 20.86 -29.01
CA THR A 179 -21.64 19.45 -28.80
C THR A 179 -22.79 19.01 -29.70
N HIS A 180 -23.42 19.94 -30.43
CA HIS A 180 -24.60 19.67 -31.24
C HIS A 180 -24.62 20.38 -32.61
N VAL A 181 -24.55 19.58 -33.66
CA VAL A 181 -24.65 20.08 -35.04
C VAL A 181 -26.05 20.61 -35.39
N ASN A 182 -26.19 21.92 -35.50
CA ASN A 182 -27.35 22.65 -35.99
C ASN A 182 -27.28 22.86 -37.52
N ARG A 183 -28.02 22.06 -38.30
CA ARG A 183 -27.91 22.04 -39.78
C ARG A 183 -29.23 21.97 -40.54
N ASN A 184 -30.34 22.23 -39.88
CA ASN A 184 -31.65 22.26 -40.45
C ASN A 184 -31.92 23.60 -41.16
N PRO A 185 -32.06 23.63 -42.49
CA PRO A 185 -32.24 24.86 -43.26
C PRO A 185 -33.66 25.45 -43.13
N GLN A 186 -34.37 25.16 -42.03
CA GLN A 186 -35.69 25.69 -41.79
C GLN A 186 -35.59 27.18 -41.46
N PHE A 187 -36.33 27.98 -42.25
CA PHE A 187 -36.40 29.43 -42.10
C PHE A 187 -36.66 29.88 -40.66
N GLY A 188 -35.75 30.71 -40.12
CA GLY A 188 -35.87 31.34 -38.81
C GLY A 188 -36.09 30.37 -37.65
N ALA A 189 -35.64 29.12 -37.79
CA ALA A 189 -35.76 28.10 -36.76
C ALA A 189 -34.70 28.22 -35.67
N ALA A 190 -33.61 28.96 -35.93
CA ALA A 190 -32.38 28.96 -35.14
C ALA A 190 -31.77 27.56 -34.98
N ASP A 191 -31.45 26.90 -36.11
CA ASP A 191 -30.94 25.52 -36.16
C ASP A 191 -30.09 25.27 -37.42
N ALA A 192 -29.27 26.24 -37.85
CA ALA A 192 -28.51 26.15 -39.12
C ALA A 192 -27.05 26.63 -39.07
N PHE A 193 -26.55 27.04 -37.90
CA PHE A 193 -25.20 27.58 -37.71
C PHE A 193 -24.07 26.66 -38.23
N ASP A 194 -24.26 25.35 -38.23
CA ASP A 194 -23.27 24.34 -38.63
C ASP A 194 -23.45 23.82 -40.05
N SER A 195 -24.13 24.57 -40.91
CA SER A 195 -24.35 24.13 -42.30
C SER A 195 -23.06 24.16 -43.18
N GLY A 196 -21.88 24.42 -42.61
CA GLY A 196 -20.57 24.44 -43.30
C GLY A 196 -19.88 23.07 -43.34
N GLU A 197 -19.07 22.81 -44.39
CA GLU A 197 -18.57 21.44 -44.70
C GLU A 197 -17.79 20.75 -43.56
N ILE A 198 -16.98 21.46 -42.78
CA ILE A 198 -16.18 20.84 -41.69
C ILE A 198 -17.03 20.57 -40.43
N VAL A 199 -17.96 21.47 -40.12
CA VAL A 199 -18.72 21.46 -38.86
C VAL A 199 -20.00 20.62 -38.95
N ARG A 200 -20.51 20.37 -40.17
CA ARG A 200 -21.77 19.65 -40.38
C ARG A 200 -21.72 18.14 -40.10
N ASP A 201 -20.53 17.61 -39.82
CA ASP A 201 -20.26 16.17 -39.68
C ASP A 201 -20.12 15.71 -38.21
N GLY A 202 -20.06 16.64 -37.24
CA GLY A 202 -20.00 16.29 -35.82
C GLY A 202 -19.63 17.46 -34.92
N MET A 203 -19.38 17.12 -33.65
CA MET A 203 -18.90 18.07 -32.65
C MET A 203 -17.61 18.77 -33.11
N HIS A 204 -17.45 20.03 -32.75
CA HIS A 204 -16.32 20.81 -33.25
C HIS A 204 -15.92 21.95 -32.31
N ILE A 205 -14.70 22.44 -32.51
CA ILE A 205 -14.21 23.70 -31.95
C ILE A 205 -14.16 24.71 -33.09
N GLY A 206 -14.81 25.86 -32.91
CA GLY A 206 -14.81 26.96 -33.86
C GLY A 206 -14.62 28.30 -33.17
N SER A 207 -14.31 29.35 -33.93
CA SER A 207 -14.16 30.69 -33.35
C SER A 207 -14.59 31.79 -34.30
N GLY A 208 -14.80 32.99 -33.77
CA GLY A 208 -15.28 34.13 -34.56
C GLY A 208 -15.62 35.35 -33.71
N TYR A 209 -16.24 36.35 -34.34
CA TYR A 209 -16.63 37.60 -33.70
C TYR A 209 -18.16 37.71 -33.68
N PRO A 210 -18.81 37.35 -32.56
CA PRO A 210 -20.27 37.28 -32.47
C PRO A 210 -21.00 38.56 -32.90
N GLY A 211 -20.48 39.73 -32.52
CA GLY A 211 -21.10 41.02 -32.85
C GLY A 211 -20.91 41.52 -34.30
N LEU A 212 -20.25 40.76 -35.18
CA LEU A 212 -20.03 41.16 -36.58
C LEU A 212 -20.99 40.46 -37.53
N ALA A 213 -21.70 41.24 -38.37
CA ALA A 213 -22.60 40.70 -39.39
C ALA A 213 -21.91 39.70 -40.34
N ALA A 214 -20.63 39.91 -40.66
CA ALA A 214 -19.85 39.02 -41.53
C ALA A 214 -19.65 37.60 -40.97
N THR A 215 -19.86 37.41 -39.67
CA THR A 215 -19.85 36.09 -39.02
C THR A 215 -21.06 35.26 -39.46
N TYR A 216 -22.18 35.88 -39.83
CA TYR A 216 -23.40 35.21 -40.23
C TYR A 216 -23.55 35.27 -41.74
N GLN A 217 -23.40 34.12 -42.40
CA GLN A 217 -23.73 34.01 -43.81
C GLN A 217 -25.22 33.72 -43.96
N GLN A 218 -25.95 34.71 -44.47
CA GLN A 218 -27.35 34.57 -44.83
C GLN A 218 -27.51 33.61 -46.02
N LEU A 219 -28.39 32.63 -45.87
CA LEU A 219 -28.75 31.62 -46.86
C LEU A 219 -30.25 31.69 -47.18
N GLY A 220 -30.65 31.06 -48.29
CA GLY A 220 -32.04 31.08 -48.78
C GLY A 220 -32.36 32.28 -49.68
N ASN A 221 -33.52 32.25 -50.33
CA ASN A 221 -34.00 33.29 -51.25
C ASN A 221 -35.43 33.71 -50.86
N GLY A 222 -35.58 34.88 -50.21
CA GLY A 222 -36.86 35.37 -49.69
C GLY A 222 -37.26 34.84 -48.31
N ASN A 223 -36.81 33.63 -47.95
CA ASN A 223 -36.84 33.06 -46.61
C ASN A 223 -35.40 32.80 -46.16
N TYR A 224 -34.92 33.58 -45.19
CA TYR A 224 -33.55 33.54 -44.68
C TYR A 224 -33.33 32.67 -43.44
N TYR A 225 -32.20 31.98 -43.42
CA TYR A 225 -31.59 31.37 -42.24
C TYR A 225 -30.09 31.65 -42.33
N SER A 226 -29.39 31.59 -41.21
CA SER A 226 -27.96 31.90 -41.17
C SER A 226 -27.13 30.65 -40.89
N ARG A 227 -25.93 30.61 -41.47
CA ARG A 227 -24.85 29.75 -40.97
C ARG A 227 -23.72 30.60 -40.40
N LEU A 228 -22.92 30.04 -39.51
CA LEU A 228 -21.72 30.70 -39.03
C LEU A 228 -20.55 30.49 -40.01
N ASN A 229 -19.79 31.56 -40.21
CA ASN A 229 -18.49 31.53 -40.87
C ASN A 229 -17.41 31.27 -39.81
N HIS A 230 -17.30 30.02 -39.33
CA HIS A 230 -16.29 29.63 -38.35
C HIS A 230 -14.86 29.90 -38.84
N THR A 231 -14.04 30.46 -37.96
CA THR A 231 -12.60 30.63 -38.17
C THR A 231 -11.89 29.36 -37.72
N GLN A 232 -11.23 28.68 -38.66
CA GLN A 232 -10.41 27.48 -38.44
C GLN A 232 -11.12 26.37 -37.62
N PRO A 233 -12.33 25.91 -38.02
CA PRO A 233 -13.03 24.88 -37.27
C PRO A 233 -12.24 23.57 -37.22
N LYS A 234 -12.27 22.89 -36.07
CA LYS A 234 -11.65 21.58 -35.85
C LYS A 234 -12.69 20.55 -35.40
N PRO A 235 -12.77 19.38 -36.06
CA PRO A 235 -13.64 18.32 -35.58
C PRO A 235 -13.14 17.75 -34.24
N VAL A 236 -14.07 17.38 -33.37
CA VAL A 236 -13.82 16.68 -32.12
C VAL A 236 -14.65 15.41 -32.10
N ALA A 237 -14.05 14.29 -31.67
CA ALA A 237 -14.73 13.00 -31.72
C ALA A 237 -15.94 12.94 -30.76
N ASN A 238 -15.76 13.41 -29.52
CA ASN A 238 -16.83 13.52 -28.53
C ASN A 238 -16.39 14.44 -27.37
N PHE A 239 -17.17 15.46 -27.03
CA PHE A 239 -17.03 16.27 -25.83
C PHE A 239 -17.78 15.68 -24.63
N ALA A 240 -18.96 15.11 -24.89
CA ALA A 240 -19.93 14.70 -23.87
C ALA A 240 -19.74 13.21 -23.51
N ASP A 241 -18.55 12.85 -23.06
CA ASP A 241 -18.15 11.48 -22.73
C ASP A 241 -18.19 11.15 -21.22
N GLY A 242 -18.64 12.11 -20.40
CA GLY A 242 -18.69 12.00 -18.95
C GLY A 242 -17.34 12.26 -18.26
N GLN A 243 -16.39 12.90 -18.93
CA GLN A 243 -15.08 13.23 -18.37
C GLN A 243 -14.81 14.74 -18.36
N TRP A 244 -13.88 15.15 -17.50
CA TRP A 244 -13.33 16.49 -17.50
C TRP A 244 -12.20 16.59 -18.52
N HIS A 245 -12.26 17.60 -19.37
CA HIS A 245 -11.24 17.89 -20.38
C HIS A 245 -10.55 19.20 -20.08
N HIS A 246 -9.22 19.19 -20.09
CA HIS A 246 -8.43 20.39 -19.88
C HIS A 246 -8.44 21.28 -21.11
N LEU A 247 -8.49 22.59 -20.91
CA LEU A 247 -8.27 23.60 -21.94
C LEU A 247 -7.12 24.50 -21.49
N SER A 248 -6.06 24.57 -22.27
CA SER A 248 -5.00 25.57 -22.14
C SER A 248 -5.14 26.63 -23.23
N LEU A 249 -5.17 27.89 -22.83
CA LEU A 249 -5.19 29.07 -23.70
C LEU A 249 -3.91 29.87 -23.48
N SER A 250 -3.23 30.23 -24.56
CA SER A 250 -2.02 31.03 -24.53
C SER A 250 -2.13 32.18 -25.54
N TRP A 251 -2.23 33.39 -25.01
CA TRP A 251 -2.29 34.63 -25.78
C TRP A 251 -0.89 35.21 -25.98
N ASN A 252 -0.56 35.47 -27.24
CA ASN A 252 0.61 36.23 -27.63
C ASN A 252 0.16 37.64 -28.02
N ALA A 253 0.49 38.63 -27.20
CA ALA A 253 0.05 40.01 -27.39
C ALA A 253 0.74 40.69 -28.59
N ALA A 254 2.00 40.35 -28.85
CA ALA A 254 2.77 40.93 -29.97
C ALA A 254 2.20 40.48 -31.32
N GLU A 255 1.86 39.20 -31.44
CA GLU A 255 1.33 38.61 -32.66
C GLU A 255 -0.20 38.68 -32.77
N LYS A 256 -0.87 39.04 -31.68
CA LYS A 256 -2.34 39.07 -31.56
C LYS A 256 -2.98 37.73 -31.88
N GLN A 257 -2.44 36.67 -31.28
CA GLN A 257 -2.84 35.29 -31.54
C GLN A 257 -3.19 34.56 -30.24
N MET A 258 -4.29 33.82 -30.28
CA MET A 258 -4.69 32.89 -29.23
C MET A 258 -4.36 31.48 -29.70
N THR A 259 -3.53 30.77 -28.94
CA THR A 259 -3.31 29.33 -29.11
C THR A 259 -4.14 28.57 -28.08
N TYR A 260 -4.97 27.63 -28.53
CA TYR A 260 -5.71 26.75 -27.65
C TYR A 260 -5.21 25.31 -27.76
N ARG A 261 -5.28 24.58 -26.64
CA ARG A 261 -5.06 23.13 -26.57
C ARG A 261 -6.16 22.52 -25.72
N TYR A 262 -7.05 21.78 -26.36
CA TYR A 262 -8.14 21.06 -25.73
C TYR A 262 -7.72 19.61 -25.46
N ASN A 263 -8.14 19.11 -24.29
CA ASN A 263 -7.89 17.77 -23.75
C ASN A 263 -6.38 17.46 -23.56
N ASP A 264 -5.55 18.46 -23.29
CA ASP A 264 -4.09 18.35 -23.22
C ASP A 264 -3.56 17.87 -21.86
N ARG A 265 -4.44 17.62 -20.87
CA ARG A 265 -4.07 17.06 -19.56
C ARG A 265 -5.06 16.03 -19.03
N ASP A 266 -4.55 15.11 -18.22
CA ASP A 266 -5.34 14.09 -17.52
C ASP A 266 -5.95 14.66 -16.23
N ALA A 267 -7.27 14.57 -16.08
CA ALA A 267 -8.04 15.12 -14.96
C ALA A 267 -7.62 14.59 -13.58
N ARG A 268 -7.07 13.37 -13.52
CA ARG A 268 -6.72 12.71 -12.25
C ARG A 268 -5.27 12.97 -11.82
N THR A 269 -4.37 12.99 -12.79
CA THR A 269 -2.92 13.03 -12.56
C THR A 269 -2.30 14.37 -12.92
N ASN A 270 -3.05 15.24 -13.62
CA ASN A 270 -2.58 16.48 -14.22
C ASN A 270 -1.40 16.29 -15.21
N ALA A 271 -1.16 15.05 -15.65
CA ALA A 271 -0.11 14.73 -16.59
C ALA A 271 -0.48 15.21 -17.98
N ALA A 272 0.51 15.68 -18.75
CA ALA A 272 0.32 16.08 -20.14
C ALA A 272 -0.17 14.90 -20.99
N ARG A 273 -1.18 15.14 -21.82
CA ARG A 273 -1.71 14.19 -22.80
C ARG A 273 -1.14 14.49 -24.18
N PHE A 274 -0.99 13.43 -24.96
CA PHE A 274 -0.56 13.49 -26.36
C PHE A 274 -1.37 12.45 -27.13
N GLY A 275 -1.85 12.79 -28.32
CA GLY A 275 -2.69 11.88 -29.09
C GLY A 275 -3.60 12.59 -30.08
N MET A 276 -4.44 11.81 -30.75
CA MET A 276 -5.43 12.32 -31.71
C MET A 276 -6.66 12.96 -31.04
N ASP A 277 -6.84 12.71 -29.75
CA ASP A 277 -7.89 13.30 -28.90
C ASP A 277 -7.49 14.66 -28.32
N VAL A 278 -6.24 15.10 -28.50
CA VAL A 278 -5.76 16.45 -28.18
C VAL A 278 -5.96 17.33 -29.41
N VAL A 279 -6.79 18.35 -29.30
CA VAL A 279 -7.08 19.28 -30.40
C VAL A 279 -6.44 20.62 -30.11
N GLN A 280 -5.66 21.14 -31.07
CA GLN A 280 -4.98 22.43 -30.91
C GLN A 280 -5.01 23.22 -32.22
N ASP A 281 -5.08 24.54 -32.09
CA ASP A 281 -4.82 25.47 -33.17
C ASP A 281 -4.40 26.84 -32.62
N THR A 282 -3.91 27.70 -33.52
CA THR A 282 -3.63 29.10 -33.25
C THR A 282 -4.47 29.97 -34.18
N VAL A 283 -5.18 30.94 -33.59
CA VAL A 283 -6.12 31.82 -34.27
C VAL A 283 -5.77 33.29 -34.02
N ALA A 284 -5.90 34.11 -35.06
CA ALA A 284 -5.69 35.55 -34.94
C ALA A 284 -6.92 36.22 -34.29
N VAL A 285 -6.69 36.96 -33.21
CA VAL A 285 -7.73 37.74 -32.52
C VAL A 285 -7.36 39.22 -32.61
N ASP A 286 -8.21 40.03 -33.23
CA ASP A 286 -8.01 41.46 -33.39
C ASP A 286 -8.64 42.20 -32.20
N PRO A 287 -7.84 42.75 -31.26
CA PRO A 287 -8.37 43.41 -30.07
C PRO A 287 -9.24 44.63 -30.39
N SER A 288 -9.09 45.25 -31.58
CA SER A 288 -9.91 46.40 -31.97
C SER A 288 -11.38 46.01 -32.19
N LYS A 289 -11.65 44.76 -32.59
CA LYS A 289 -13.01 44.20 -32.70
C LYS A 289 -13.63 43.89 -31.34
N LEU A 290 -12.81 43.85 -30.29
CA LEU A 290 -13.25 43.77 -28.88
C LEU A 290 -13.43 45.16 -28.26
N GLY A 291 -13.27 46.25 -29.04
CA GLY A 291 -13.24 47.61 -28.49
C GLY A 291 -12.02 47.88 -27.59
N ALA A 292 -11.00 47.03 -27.59
CA ALA A 292 -9.77 47.24 -26.85
C ALA A 292 -8.83 48.20 -27.60
N THR A 293 -8.12 49.03 -26.84
CA THR A 293 -7.17 50.01 -27.39
C THR A 293 -5.90 50.02 -26.54
N ALA A 294 -4.82 50.63 -27.04
CA ALA A 294 -3.58 50.76 -26.25
C ALA A 294 -3.80 51.51 -24.91
N ALA A 295 -4.78 52.42 -24.83
CA ALA A 295 -5.11 53.14 -23.60
C ALA A 295 -6.11 52.39 -22.70
N LYS A 296 -6.83 51.41 -23.24
CA LYS A 296 -7.84 50.59 -22.55
C LYS A 296 -7.77 49.15 -23.10
N PRO A 297 -6.72 48.38 -22.74
CA PRO A 297 -6.48 47.08 -23.34
C PRO A 297 -7.28 45.95 -22.66
N ASN A 298 -7.89 46.23 -21.50
CA ASN A 298 -8.59 45.25 -20.68
C ASN A 298 -9.98 44.92 -21.23
N VAL A 299 -10.28 43.62 -21.30
CA VAL A 299 -11.60 43.07 -21.66
C VAL A 299 -12.04 42.07 -20.59
N TYR A 300 -13.34 41.80 -20.52
CA TYR A 300 -13.85 40.69 -19.73
C TYR A 300 -13.49 39.38 -20.41
N TRP A 301 -13.21 38.35 -19.62
CA TRP A 301 -13.16 36.98 -20.09
C TRP A 301 -14.10 36.11 -19.28
N GLY A 302 -14.58 35.04 -19.88
CA GLY A 302 -15.59 34.21 -19.25
C GLY A 302 -15.95 32.99 -20.07
N VAL A 303 -16.96 32.28 -19.61
CA VAL A 303 -17.55 31.16 -20.34
C VAL A 303 -19.04 31.37 -20.46
N THR A 304 -19.58 31.08 -21.64
CA THR A 304 -21.01 31.00 -21.92
C THR A 304 -21.39 29.58 -22.30
N GLY A 305 -22.68 29.27 -22.32
CA GLY A 305 -23.20 28.01 -22.83
C GLY A 305 -24.71 28.00 -22.83
N SER A 306 -25.30 27.03 -23.50
CA SER A 306 -26.75 26.91 -23.63
C SER A 306 -27.20 25.46 -23.77
N THR A 307 -28.52 25.28 -23.70
CA THR A 307 -29.20 24.04 -24.10
C THR A 307 -30.31 24.37 -25.08
N ASP A 308 -30.87 23.34 -25.74
CA ASP A 308 -32.14 23.41 -26.45
C ASP A 308 -33.26 22.79 -25.60
N ALA A 309 -34.51 22.96 -26.02
CA ALA A 309 -35.66 22.31 -25.40
C ALA A 309 -35.64 20.78 -25.57
N GLN A 310 -35.07 20.26 -26.66
CA GLN A 310 -35.06 18.84 -26.97
C GLN A 310 -33.80 18.12 -26.52
N ARG A 311 -32.70 18.87 -26.32
CA ARG A 311 -31.38 18.34 -25.98
C ARG A 311 -30.72 19.26 -24.96
N SER A 312 -30.13 18.64 -23.94
CA SER A 312 -29.44 19.33 -22.87
C SER A 312 -28.34 18.47 -22.28
N GLU A 313 -27.37 19.12 -21.67
CA GLU A 313 -26.21 18.52 -21.03
C GLU A 313 -25.80 19.29 -19.78
N ASN A 314 -24.98 18.67 -18.93
CA ASN A 314 -24.31 19.37 -17.85
C ASN A 314 -23.05 20.06 -18.39
N GLY A 315 -23.14 21.36 -18.66
CA GLY A 315 -22.00 22.21 -18.99
C GLY A 315 -21.36 22.76 -17.71
N LEU A 316 -20.19 22.26 -17.33
CA LEU A 316 -19.48 22.69 -16.13
C LEU A 316 -18.08 23.18 -16.48
N VAL A 317 -17.66 24.23 -15.78
CA VAL A 317 -16.33 24.85 -15.92
C VAL A 317 -15.69 24.97 -14.55
N LEU A 318 -14.41 24.69 -14.48
CA LEU A 318 -13.59 24.94 -13.30
C LEU A 318 -12.26 25.57 -13.74
N ILE A 319 -11.87 26.68 -13.12
CA ILE A 319 -10.63 27.38 -13.48
C ILE A 319 -9.46 26.75 -12.74
N ASP A 320 -8.48 26.24 -13.50
CA ASP A 320 -7.27 25.62 -12.97
C ASP A 320 -6.22 26.70 -12.63
N SER A 321 -5.85 27.52 -13.62
CA SER A 321 -4.92 28.63 -13.43
C SER A 321 -5.16 29.77 -14.43
N SER A 322 -4.66 30.96 -14.13
CA SER A 322 -4.64 32.08 -15.07
C SER A 322 -3.59 33.10 -14.65
N ASP A 323 -2.87 33.68 -15.60
CA ASP A 323 -1.94 34.79 -15.36
C ASP A 323 -2.67 36.07 -14.91
N THR A 324 -3.99 36.15 -15.13
CA THR A 324 -4.82 37.23 -14.58
C THR A 324 -5.01 37.09 -13.07
N LEU A 325 -4.71 35.92 -12.50
CA LEU A 325 -4.74 35.62 -11.08
C LEU A 325 -3.33 35.75 -10.50
N GLY A 326 -3.20 36.03 -9.20
CA GLY A 326 -1.88 36.27 -8.61
C GLY A 326 -0.91 35.11 -8.82
N GLN A 327 0.32 35.42 -9.23
CA GLN A 327 1.36 34.44 -9.54
C GLN A 327 2.12 34.07 -8.27
N VAL A 328 2.06 32.80 -7.90
CA VAL A 328 2.78 32.24 -6.75
C VAL A 328 3.54 30.99 -7.18
N ASN A 329 4.85 31.00 -6.98
CA ASN A 329 5.67 29.80 -7.06
C ASN A 329 5.65 29.09 -5.70
N ALA A 330 4.99 27.94 -5.63
CA ALA A 330 4.84 27.16 -4.42
C ALA A 330 5.72 25.90 -4.47
N THR A 331 6.52 25.67 -3.43
CA THR A 331 7.44 24.52 -3.34
C THR A 331 7.35 23.83 -1.99
N ALA A 332 7.73 22.55 -1.94
CA ALA A 332 7.78 21.78 -0.71
C ALA A 332 9.09 20.98 -0.59
N THR A 333 9.61 20.92 0.63
CA THR A 333 10.82 20.16 0.97
C THR A 333 10.64 19.46 2.31
N LEU A 334 11.07 18.20 2.40
CA LEU A 334 11.19 17.45 3.65
C LEU A 334 12.67 17.36 4.03
N ILE A 335 13.04 17.80 5.23
CA ILE A 335 14.43 17.91 5.68
C ILE A 335 14.59 17.18 7.01
N ASN A 336 15.60 16.32 7.14
CA ASN A 336 16.11 15.88 8.43
C ASN A 336 17.02 16.98 8.98
N THR A 337 16.53 17.76 9.93
CA THR A 337 17.25 18.89 10.51
C THR A 337 18.28 18.47 11.54
N THR A 338 18.28 17.20 11.98
CA THR A 338 19.39 16.63 12.77
C THR A 338 20.62 16.39 11.90
N THR A 339 20.44 15.86 10.69
CA THR A 339 21.54 15.53 9.76
C THR A 339 21.79 16.57 8.68
N HIS A 340 20.93 17.59 8.59
CA HIS A 340 20.90 18.61 7.53
C HIS A 340 20.74 18.05 6.11
N GLN A 341 20.02 16.94 5.96
CA GLN A 341 19.79 16.30 4.66
C GLN A 341 18.35 16.46 4.21
N GLN A 342 18.16 16.78 2.92
CA GLN A 342 16.86 16.68 2.28
C GLN A 342 16.48 15.21 2.09
N LEU A 343 15.25 14.86 2.42
CA LEU A 343 14.71 13.52 2.31
C LEU A 343 13.90 13.38 1.02
N THR A 344 14.10 12.24 0.35
CA THR A 344 13.36 11.81 -0.84
C THR A 344 12.61 10.52 -0.55
N ALA A 345 11.85 10.01 -1.52
CA ALA A 345 11.10 8.77 -1.38
C ALA A 345 12.00 7.63 -0.84
N ASP A 346 11.51 6.96 0.21
CA ASP A 346 12.16 5.81 0.85
C ASP A 346 13.49 6.11 1.58
N SER A 347 13.81 7.40 1.80
CA SER A 347 14.90 7.79 2.70
C SER A 347 14.69 7.23 4.10
N ARG A 348 15.79 6.87 4.80
CA ARG A 348 15.76 6.33 6.17
C ARG A 348 16.10 7.42 7.19
N VAL A 349 15.39 7.40 8.31
CA VAL A 349 15.58 8.32 9.45
C VAL A 349 15.67 7.52 10.76
N ALA A 350 16.45 8.00 11.72
CA ALA A 350 16.63 7.33 13.00
C ALA A 350 15.67 7.87 14.07
N PRO A 351 15.30 7.08 15.09
CA PRO A 351 14.68 7.58 16.31
C PRO A 351 15.43 8.76 16.91
N GLY A 352 14.70 9.81 17.27
CA GLY A 352 15.27 11.07 17.76
C GLY A 352 15.65 12.09 16.68
N ASP A 353 15.67 11.70 15.40
CA ASP A 353 15.84 12.67 14.32
C ASP A 353 14.70 13.69 14.31
N ARG A 354 15.04 14.93 13.99
CA ARG A 354 14.07 16.02 13.81
C ARG A 354 13.78 16.16 12.33
N LEU A 355 12.52 16.05 11.95
CA LEU A 355 12.06 16.24 10.58
C LEU A 355 11.32 17.56 10.47
N THR A 356 11.62 18.32 9.42
CA THR A 356 10.95 19.58 9.09
C THR A 356 10.32 19.47 7.71
N TYR A 357 8.99 19.58 7.67
CA TYR A 357 8.20 19.75 6.46
C TYR A 357 8.12 21.25 6.21
N ARG A 358 8.68 21.70 5.09
CA ARG A 358 8.74 23.12 4.71
C ARG A 358 8.00 23.34 3.41
N TYR A 359 7.06 24.27 3.42
CA TYR A 359 6.32 24.73 2.25
C TYR A 359 6.60 26.21 2.05
N THR A 360 7.04 26.62 0.86
CA THR A 360 7.41 28.01 0.56
C THR A 360 6.55 28.51 -0.59
N PHE A 361 6.05 29.75 -0.44
CA PHE A 361 5.20 30.44 -1.40
C PHE A 361 5.88 31.76 -1.75
N ASP A 362 6.37 31.87 -2.97
CA ASP A 362 7.01 33.06 -3.51
C ASP A 362 6.03 33.78 -4.44
N TYR A 363 5.50 34.90 -3.99
CA TYR A 363 4.55 35.74 -4.72
C TYR A 363 5.29 36.75 -5.59
N ASP A 364 5.05 36.73 -6.90
CA ASP A 364 5.64 37.68 -7.83
C ASP A 364 4.84 38.98 -7.84
N ALA A 365 5.20 39.90 -6.95
CA ALA A 365 4.55 41.21 -6.86
C ALA A 365 4.77 42.10 -8.09
N ALA A 366 5.77 41.81 -8.94
CA ALA A 366 6.10 42.63 -10.10
C ALA A 366 5.17 42.36 -11.28
N THR A 367 4.79 41.10 -11.49
CA THR A 367 3.91 40.67 -12.59
C THR A 367 2.46 40.47 -12.16
N SER A 368 2.23 40.15 -10.88
CA SER A 368 0.89 39.86 -10.38
C SER A 368 -0.01 41.08 -10.34
N GLN A 369 -1.17 40.96 -10.99
CA GLN A 369 -2.24 41.96 -10.94
C GLN A 369 -3.19 41.77 -9.73
N GLN A 370 -3.03 40.67 -8.99
CA GLN A 370 -3.85 40.36 -7.83
C GLN A 370 -3.02 39.98 -6.60
N ASP A 371 -3.42 40.50 -5.43
CA ASP A 371 -2.90 40.02 -4.14
C ASP A 371 -3.59 38.68 -3.79
N ILE A 372 -2.84 37.74 -3.23
CA ILE A 372 -3.41 36.46 -2.78
C ILE A 372 -3.96 36.62 -1.38
N GLN A 373 -5.28 36.51 -1.24
CA GLN A 373 -5.95 36.62 0.07
C GLN A 373 -5.45 35.54 1.03
N PRO A 374 -5.60 35.73 2.36
CA PRO A 374 -5.06 34.81 3.34
C PRO A 374 -5.49 33.36 3.07
N LEU A 375 -4.51 32.45 3.07
CA LEU A 375 -4.74 31.04 2.77
C LEU A 375 -5.10 30.27 4.04
N THR A 376 -5.95 29.28 3.88
CA THR A 376 -6.16 28.19 4.82
C THR A 376 -5.35 26.99 4.39
N MET A 377 -4.74 26.29 5.34
CA MET A 377 -3.96 25.10 5.08
C MET A 377 -4.52 23.89 5.80
N ASP A 378 -4.51 22.77 5.10
CA ASP A 378 -4.79 21.42 5.60
C ASP A 378 -3.57 20.54 5.35
N ILE A 379 -2.85 20.23 6.42
CA ILE A 379 -1.64 19.41 6.36
C ILE A 379 -1.88 18.13 7.17
N PRO A 380 -2.10 16.96 6.51
CA PRO A 380 -2.16 15.69 7.21
C PRO A 380 -0.89 15.49 8.06
N LEU A 381 -1.06 15.25 9.36
CA LEU A 381 0.08 15.05 10.25
C LEU A 381 0.51 13.58 10.20
N PRO A 382 1.68 13.26 9.63
CA PRO A 382 2.03 11.89 9.31
C PRO A 382 2.39 11.11 10.57
N GLN A 383 1.70 9.99 10.82
CA GLN A 383 2.04 9.08 11.90
C GLN A 383 3.23 8.19 11.50
N PRO A 384 4.09 7.76 12.47
CA PRO A 384 4.03 8.03 13.90
C PRO A 384 4.83 9.28 14.35
N LEU A 385 5.08 10.27 13.46
CA LEU A 385 5.86 11.45 13.81
C LEU A 385 5.22 12.24 14.96
N GLN A 386 6.01 12.61 15.97
CA GLN A 386 5.54 13.47 17.05
C GLN A 386 5.80 14.92 16.70
N VAL A 387 4.76 15.66 16.30
CA VAL A 387 4.88 17.08 15.97
C VAL A 387 5.21 17.89 17.23
N THR A 388 6.29 18.67 17.16
CA THR A 388 6.84 19.43 18.28
C THR A 388 6.68 20.94 18.13
N GLY A 389 6.41 21.44 16.93
CA GLY A 389 6.27 22.87 16.69
C GLY A 389 6.18 23.25 15.22
N GLY A 390 6.04 24.53 14.97
CA GLY A 390 5.94 25.08 13.63
C GLY A 390 5.04 26.30 13.56
N GLY A 391 4.86 26.82 12.35
CA GLY A 391 4.03 27.98 12.08
C GLY A 391 4.28 28.56 10.70
N VAL A 392 3.67 29.72 10.47
CA VAL A 392 3.87 30.54 9.26
C VAL A 392 4.81 31.69 9.59
N SER A 393 5.79 31.93 8.73
CA SER A 393 6.63 33.13 8.70
C SER A 393 6.55 33.81 7.34
N TYR A 394 6.89 35.11 7.30
CA TYR A 394 6.87 35.91 6.09
C TYR A 394 8.23 36.54 5.83
N ASN A 395 8.63 36.62 4.56
CA ASN A 395 9.87 37.24 4.08
C ASN A 395 11.15 36.81 4.84
N GLY A 396 11.24 35.52 5.19
CA GLY A 396 12.38 34.97 5.95
C GLY A 396 12.47 35.43 7.42
N GLY A 397 11.47 36.14 7.94
CA GLY A 397 11.40 36.55 9.34
C GLY A 397 11.12 35.40 10.32
N PRO A 398 11.04 35.68 11.63
CA PRO A 398 10.63 34.68 12.62
C PRO A 398 9.18 34.22 12.38
N ILE A 399 8.83 33.06 12.93
CA ILE A 399 7.44 32.57 12.93
C ILE A 399 6.55 33.58 13.66
N SER A 400 5.64 34.22 12.91
CA SER A 400 4.68 35.19 13.42
C SER A 400 3.31 34.56 13.71
N GLU A 401 3.04 33.39 13.14
CA GLU A 401 1.78 32.65 13.32
C GLU A 401 2.08 31.20 13.75
N PRO A 402 2.38 30.96 15.04
CA PRO A 402 2.72 29.62 15.53
C PRO A 402 1.50 28.69 15.56
N PHE A 403 1.77 27.38 15.52
CA PHE A 403 0.75 26.36 15.79
C PHE A 403 0.43 26.30 17.29
N SER A 404 -0.85 26.16 17.59
CA SER A 404 -1.38 25.86 18.91
C SER A 404 -1.18 24.38 19.26
N ALA A 405 -1.24 24.06 20.55
CA ALA A 405 -1.16 22.68 21.00
C ALA A 405 -2.27 21.77 20.42
N ALA A 406 -3.48 22.32 20.24
CA ALA A 406 -4.60 21.60 19.65
C ALA A 406 -4.38 21.30 18.16
N GLU A 407 -3.90 22.28 17.38
CA GLU A 407 -3.56 22.09 15.95
C GLU A 407 -2.49 21.00 15.77
N MET A 408 -1.50 20.92 16.67
CA MET A 408 -0.42 19.92 16.60
C MET A 408 -0.83 18.49 17.03
N GLN A 409 -1.97 18.33 17.70
CA GLN A 409 -2.49 17.02 18.12
C GLN A 409 -3.60 16.49 17.20
N ALA A 410 -4.06 17.30 16.25
CA ALA A 410 -5.07 16.90 15.28
C ALA A 410 -4.55 15.87 14.28
N VAL A 411 -5.44 15.15 13.60
CA VAL A 411 -5.07 14.26 12.48
C VAL A 411 -4.58 15.07 11.28
N THR A 412 -5.22 16.22 11.06
CA THR A 412 -4.86 17.20 10.03
C THR A 412 -4.68 18.53 10.71
N LEU A 413 -3.54 19.18 10.45
CA LEU A 413 -3.28 20.53 10.90
C LEU A 413 -4.08 21.49 10.00
N HIS A 414 -5.08 22.13 10.60
CA HIS A 414 -5.96 23.09 9.94
C HIS A 414 -5.70 24.51 10.47
N LYS A 415 -5.34 25.46 9.60
CA LYS A 415 -5.09 26.86 10.01
C LYS A 415 -5.32 27.85 8.87
N THR A 416 -6.03 28.95 9.15
CA THR A 416 -6.09 30.13 8.29
C THR A 416 -4.99 31.13 8.65
N TRP A 417 -4.24 31.57 7.65
CA TRP A 417 -3.21 32.59 7.76
C TRP A 417 -3.84 33.95 8.07
N ARG A 418 -3.10 34.83 8.74
CA ARG A 418 -3.58 36.19 9.03
C ARG A 418 -3.19 37.18 7.94
N GLN A 419 -2.06 36.95 7.27
CA GLN A 419 -1.59 37.83 6.21
C GLN A 419 -1.96 37.27 4.84
N LYS A 420 -2.19 38.20 3.90
CA LYS A 420 -2.26 37.94 2.46
C LYS A 420 -0.84 37.91 1.88
N LEU A 421 -0.66 37.34 0.68
CA LEU A 421 0.57 37.54 -0.10
C LEU A 421 0.39 38.75 -1.02
N ASP A 422 1.29 39.71 -0.85
CA ASP A 422 1.30 40.97 -1.59
C ASP A 422 2.75 41.50 -1.69
N ALA A 423 2.92 42.74 -2.16
CA ALA A 423 4.26 43.35 -2.23
C ALA A 423 4.97 43.46 -0.86
N THR A 424 4.22 43.52 0.24
CA THR A 424 4.78 43.62 1.60
C THR A 424 5.09 42.25 2.20
N HIS A 425 4.31 41.22 1.89
CA HIS A 425 4.49 39.82 2.32
C HIS A 425 4.67 38.92 1.10
N HIS A 426 5.71 39.18 0.31
CA HIS A 426 5.94 38.51 -0.98
C HIS A 426 6.46 37.08 -0.84
N GLN A 427 6.85 36.65 0.36
CA GLN A 427 7.18 35.25 0.63
C GLN A 427 6.49 34.78 1.91
N ALA A 428 5.84 33.62 1.88
CA ALA A 428 5.42 32.90 3.08
C ALA A 428 6.13 31.55 3.17
N THR A 429 6.48 31.14 4.39
CA THR A 429 7.02 29.81 4.67
C THR A 429 6.24 29.17 5.80
N VAL A 430 5.67 27.99 5.52
CA VAL A 430 5.06 27.13 6.53
C VAL A 430 6.07 26.06 6.93
N THR A 431 6.34 25.94 8.22
CA THR A 431 7.21 24.90 8.77
C THR A 431 6.43 24.03 9.75
N VAL A 432 6.49 22.71 9.59
CA VAL A 432 6.01 21.73 10.57
C VAL A 432 7.22 20.90 11.00
N THR A 433 7.56 20.94 12.29
CA THR A 433 8.70 20.20 12.84
C THR A 433 8.21 19.14 13.80
N GLY A 434 8.73 17.92 13.65
CA GLY A 434 8.46 16.81 14.56
C GLY A 434 9.69 15.97 14.84
N THR A 435 9.60 15.16 15.89
CA THR A 435 10.65 14.21 16.28
C THR A 435 10.22 12.79 15.94
N VAL A 436 11.12 12.02 15.36
CA VAL A 436 10.91 10.61 15.03
C VAL A 436 10.86 9.81 16.33
N PRO A 437 9.77 9.09 16.64
CA PRO A 437 9.69 8.29 17.86
C PRO A 437 10.58 7.05 17.77
N SER A 438 10.85 6.44 18.93
CA SER A 438 11.43 5.09 18.99
C SER A 438 10.43 4.06 18.46
N VAL A 439 10.91 3.17 17.60
CA VAL A 439 10.16 2.04 17.03
C VAL A 439 10.94 0.75 17.21
N SER A 440 10.25 -0.38 17.35
CA SER A 440 10.86 -1.70 17.54
C SER A 440 11.20 -2.44 16.24
N HIS A 441 10.70 -1.95 15.11
CA HIS A 441 10.90 -2.47 13.74
C HIS A 441 10.85 -1.29 12.77
N ASN A 442 11.24 -1.49 11.51
CA ASN A 442 11.17 -0.41 10.53
C ASN A 442 9.71 0.01 10.29
N VAL A 443 9.40 1.31 10.41
CA VAL A 443 8.03 1.83 10.27
C VAL A 443 7.98 2.94 9.21
N PRO A 444 7.06 2.89 8.24
CA PRO A 444 6.89 3.98 7.29
C PRO A 444 6.26 5.21 7.97
N ILE A 445 6.79 6.39 7.65
CA ILE A 445 6.08 7.67 7.78
C ILE A 445 5.44 7.93 6.41
N ALA A 446 4.12 8.01 6.37
CA ALA A 446 3.36 8.15 5.13
C ALA A 446 3.71 9.43 4.35
N ALA A 447 3.52 9.39 3.03
CA ALA A 447 3.58 10.59 2.20
C ALA A 447 2.50 11.59 2.64
N VAL A 448 2.82 12.88 2.56
CA VAL A 448 1.91 13.97 2.93
C VAL A 448 1.53 14.72 1.66
N ASN A 449 0.24 14.95 1.44
CA ASN A 449 -0.22 15.89 0.42
C ASN A 449 -0.86 17.08 1.14
N ALA A 450 -0.11 18.16 1.28
CA ALA A 450 -0.57 19.37 1.96
C ALA A 450 -1.39 20.22 1.02
N ARG A 451 -2.51 20.75 1.50
CA ARG A 451 -3.38 21.64 0.72
C ARG A 451 -3.35 23.05 1.30
N PHE A 452 -3.31 24.03 0.41
CA PHE A 452 -3.37 25.44 0.75
C PHE A 452 -4.39 26.11 -0.16
N TYR A 453 -5.38 26.80 0.40
CA TYR A 453 -6.50 27.34 -0.36
C TYR A 453 -7.07 28.59 0.29
N GLY A 454 -7.55 29.52 -0.50
CA GLY A 454 -8.17 30.75 -0.04
C GLY A 454 -9.06 31.35 -1.12
N PRO A 455 -9.64 32.53 -0.89
CA PRO A 455 -10.65 33.13 -1.76
C PRO A 455 -10.28 33.26 -3.25
N ASN A 456 -8.98 33.33 -3.56
CA ASN A 456 -8.49 33.51 -4.94
C ASN A 456 -7.23 32.71 -5.27
N TYR A 457 -6.94 31.64 -4.52
CA TYR A 457 -5.78 30.79 -4.76
C TYR A 457 -5.98 29.41 -4.16
N GLN A 458 -5.43 28.38 -4.80
CA GLN A 458 -5.36 27.04 -4.23
C GLN A 458 -4.18 26.27 -4.81
N THR A 459 -3.52 25.46 -3.98
CA THR A 459 -2.46 24.54 -4.41
C THR A 459 -2.39 23.31 -3.52
N GLN A 460 -1.81 22.23 -4.06
CA GLN A 460 -1.46 21.03 -3.32
C GLN A 460 0.03 20.75 -3.48
N LEU A 461 0.68 20.42 -2.38
CA LEU A 461 2.12 20.23 -2.31
C LEU A 461 2.43 18.85 -1.70
N PRO A 462 2.81 17.86 -2.52
CA PRO A 462 3.16 16.54 -2.05
C PRO A 462 4.58 16.49 -1.47
N LEU A 463 4.73 15.72 -0.39
CA LEU A 463 6.01 15.33 0.19
C LEU A 463 6.08 13.80 0.33
N PRO A 464 7.27 13.22 0.12
CA PRO A 464 7.43 11.78 -0.01
C PRO A 464 7.23 11.04 1.31
N ARG A 465 6.95 9.74 1.21
CA ARG A 465 7.05 8.82 2.35
C ARG A 465 8.53 8.60 2.71
N VAL A 466 8.81 8.37 3.99
CA VAL A 466 10.14 8.01 4.51
C VAL A 466 10.04 6.83 5.47
N GLN A 467 11.17 6.23 5.85
CA GLN A 467 11.20 5.03 6.69
C GLN A 467 11.94 5.31 7.99
N ILE A 468 11.31 5.03 9.13
CA ILE A 468 11.99 5.01 10.42
C ILE A 468 12.80 3.73 10.51
N GLN A 469 14.10 3.85 10.73
CA GLN A 469 14.98 2.73 10.98
C GLN A 469 15.00 2.40 12.46
N ALA A 470 14.57 1.20 12.86
CA ALA A 470 14.53 0.83 14.27
C ALA A 470 15.93 0.88 14.92
N ALA A 471 15.98 1.40 16.14
CA ALA A 471 17.15 1.24 16.99
C ALA A 471 17.15 -0.20 17.53
N VAL A 472 18.25 -0.93 17.33
CA VAL A 472 18.36 -2.34 17.70
C VAL A 472 18.92 -2.47 19.12
N GLY A 473 18.07 -2.87 20.06
CA GLY A 473 18.40 -3.24 21.44
C GLY A 473 17.96 -4.67 21.73
N LEU A 474 18.76 -5.65 21.27
CA LEU A 474 18.42 -7.08 21.38
C LEU A 474 18.28 -7.52 22.85
N LYS A 475 17.20 -8.23 23.16
CA LYS A 475 17.02 -8.91 24.45
C LYS A 475 16.59 -10.36 24.23
N LEU A 476 17.38 -11.29 24.79
CA LEU A 476 17.14 -12.73 24.74
C LEU A 476 16.66 -13.21 26.12
N THR A 477 15.52 -13.88 26.15
CA THR A 477 14.87 -14.35 27.38
C THR A 477 14.71 -15.87 27.35
N ASN A 478 15.05 -16.56 28.44
CA ASN A 478 14.72 -17.98 28.60
C ASN A 478 13.24 -18.14 28.97
N LEU A 479 12.51 -18.97 28.21
CA LEU A 479 11.12 -19.32 28.50
C LEU A 479 11.00 -20.70 29.19
N GLY A 480 12.09 -21.47 29.24
CA GLY A 480 12.17 -22.76 29.90
C GLY A 480 12.78 -22.70 31.30
N PRO A 481 13.05 -23.86 31.91
CA PRO A 481 13.75 -23.91 33.19
C PRO A 481 15.21 -23.45 33.04
N ALA A 482 15.77 -22.85 34.09
CA ALA A 482 17.19 -22.48 34.12
C ALA A 482 18.12 -23.70 34.26
N THR A 483 17.57 -24.83 34.72
CA THR A 483 18.26 -26.12 34.84
C THR A 483 17.41 -27.21 34.20
N GLN A 484 17.99 -27.97 33.27
CA GLN A 484 17.34 -29.12 32.65
C GLN A 484 18.03 -30.39 33.10
N GLN A 485 17.26 -31.35 33.62
CA GLN A 485 17.72 -32.72 33.88
C GLN A 485 17.50 -33.52 32.59
N LEU A 486 18.51 -34.27 32.17
CA LEU A 486 18.52 -35.01 30.91
C LEU A 486 18.89 -36.47 31.17
N GLY A 487 18.22 -37.39 30.47
CA GLY A 487 18.70 -38.76 30.32
C GLY A 487 20.06 -38.84 29.63
N HIS A 488 20.69 -40.01 29.66
CA HIS A 488 22.03 -40.19 29.13
C HIS A 488 22.11 -39.91 27.61
N HIS A 489 21.08 -40.23 26.83
CA HIS A 489 20.99 -39.91 25.39
C HIS A 489 19.91 -38.87 25.07
N GLU A 490 19.51 -38.06 26.05
CA GLU A 490 18.47 -37.04 25.85
C GLU A 490 19.06 -35.71 25.39
N ASP A 491 18.63 -35.24 24.22
CA ASP A 491 18.97 -33.91 23.71
C ASP A 491 18.40 -32.81 24.59
N ALA A 492 19.16 -31.74 24.80
CA ALA A 492 18.64 -30.55 25.46
C ALA A 492 17.72 -29.78 24.51
N ARG A 493 16.52 -29.45 24.97
CA ARG A 493 15.50 -28.72 24.21
C ARG A 493 15.15 -27.42 24.91
N LEU A 494 15.46 -26.32 24.25
CA LEU A 494 15.39 -24.98 24.82
C LEU A 494 14.34 -24.15 24.08
N ARG A 495 13.65 -23.29 24.83
CA ARG A 495 12.71 -22.32 24.28
C ARG A 495 13.09 -20.94 24.77
N LEU A 496 13.37 -20.03 23.83
CA LEU A 496 13.84 -18.68 24.10
C LEU A 496 12.93 -17.67 23.41
N GLN A 497 13.02 -16.40 23.80
CA GLN A 497 12.37 -15.29 23.11
C GLN A 497 13.37 -14.18 22.83
N LEU A 498 13.50 -13.80 21.56
CA LEU A 498 14.26 -12.66 21.10
C LEU A 498 13.32 -11.47 20.88
N THR A 499 13.63 -10.33 21.47
CA THR A 499 12.86 -9.08 21.37
C THR A 499 13.77 -7.91 21.06
N ASN A 500 13.22 -6.85 20.45
CA ASN A 500 13.90 -5.57 20.26
C ASN A 500 13.33 -4.56 21.26
N GLN A 501 14.17 -4.06 22.17
CA GLN A 501 13.74 -3.15 23.24
C GLN A 501 12.53 -3.69 24.04
N GLY A 502 12.44 -5.02 24.18
CA GLY A 502 11.34 -5.71 24.88
C GLY A 502 10.06 -5.90 24.06
N GLN A 503 10.01 -5.48 22.79
CA GLN A 503 8.89 -5.69 21.87
C GLN A 503 9.19 -6.79 20.84
N PRO A 504 8.17 -7.46 20.27
CA PRO A 504 8.35 -8.39 19.16
C PRO A 504 8.93 -7.71 17.91
N PHE A 505 9.72 -8.45 17.15
CA PHE A 505 10.17 -8.06 15.80
C PHE A 505 9.04 -8.18 14.76
N ALA A 506 9.23 -7.59 13.58
CA ALA A 506 8.53 -8.07 12.38
C ALA A 506 9.08 -9.44 11.96
N VAL A 507 8.25 -10.29 11.34
CA VAL A 507 8.61 -11.69 11.03
C VAL A 507 9.81 -11.77 10.07
N ASP A 508 9.86 -10.89 9.08
CA ASP A 508 10.91 -10.78 8.08
C ASP A 508 12.24 -10.28 8.65
N GLU A 509 12.22 -9.48 9.72
CA GLU A 509 13.43 -8.98 10.38
C GLU A 509 14.19 -10.07 11.16
N LEU A 510 13.52 -11.15 11.60
CA LEU A 510 14.15 -12.23 12.37
C LEU A 510 15.27 -12.96 11.61
N ALA A 511 15.22 -12.96 10.28
CA ALA A 511 16.25 -13.58 9.44
C ALA A 511 17.63 -12.90 9.58
N ASN A 512 17.66 -11.65 10.04
CA ASN A 512 18.88 -10.88 10.25
C ASN A 512 19.62 -11.27 11.54
N TYR A 513 19.04 -12.10 12.40
CA TYR A 513 19.63 -12.49 13.67
C TYR A 513 19.99 -13.98 13.72
N GLN A 514 20.99 -14.30 14.53
CA GLN A 514 21.36 -15.68 14.84
C GLN A 514 21.71 -15.82 16.32
N VAL A 515 21.50 -17.00 16.90
CA VAL A 515 21.96 -17.30 18.26
C VAL A 515 23.31 -18.01 18.20
N ARG A 516 24.24 -17.57 19.03
CA ARG A 516 25.53 -18.21 19.27
C ARG A 516 25.56 -18.76 20.70
N GLY A 517 26.33 -19.81 20.91
CA GLY A 517 26.44 -20.45 22.22
C GLY A 517 27.88 -20.72 22.63
N ARG A 518 28.10 -20.80 23.94
CA ARG A 518 29.30 -21.37 24.56
C ARG A 518 28.89 -22.48 25.50
N LEU A 519 29.47 -23.67 25.32
CA LEU A 519 29.28 -24.82 26.19
C LEU A 519 30.55 -25.06 26.99
N ASN A 520 30.44 -25.03 28.33
CA ASN A 520 31.56 -25.21 29.24
C ASN A 520 32.75 -24.28 28.91
N GLY A 521 32.45 -23.03 28.55
CA GLY A 521 33.42 -22.00 28.17
C GLY A 521 33.88 -22.02 26.70
N GLN A 522 33.68 -23.14 25.99
CA GLN A 522 34.07 -23.31 24.58
C GLN A 522 32.97 -22.82 23.63
N ALA A 523 33.35 -22.11 22.56
CA ALA A 523 32.39 -21.67 21.56
C ALA A 523 31.80 -22.86 20.80
N LEU A 524 30.47 -22.88 20.64
CA LEU A 524 29.80 -23.87 19.82
C LEU A 524 29.81 -23.42 18.34
N PRO A 525 30.04 -24.33 17.39
CA PRO A 525 29.70 -24.12 15.98
C PRO A 525 28.23 -23.72 15.84
N VAL A 526 27.91 -22.86 14.86
CA VAL A 526 26.54 -22.32 14.69
C VAL A 526 25.54 -23.43 14.36
N ASP A 527 25.97 -24.45 13.62
CA ASP A 527 25.23 -25.65 13.23
C ASP A 527 25.02 -26.66 14.38
N ALA A 528 25.83 -26.59 15.45
CA ALA A 528 25.62 -27.41 16.65
C ALA A 528 24.35 -27.03 17.42
N LEU A 529 23.85 -25.80 17.23
CA LEU A 529 22.61 -25.30 17.79
C LEU A 529 21.53 -25.35 16.70
N GLN A 530 20.68 -26.37 16.73
CA GLN A 530 19.59 -26.53 15.76
C GLN A 530 18.46 -25.54 16.08
N ALA A 531 18.70 -24.26 15.75
CA ALA A 531 17.83 -23.14 16.07
C ALA A 531 16.78 -22.92 14.97
N THR A 532 15.51 -22.85 15.35
CA THR A 532 14.39 -22.63 14.44
C THR A 532 13.41 -21.61 15.01
N TRP A 533 12.77 -20.85 14.12
CA TRP A 533 11.65 -19.96 14.43
C TRP A 533 10.33 -20.71 14.14
N PRO A 534 9.75 -21.45 15.11
CA PRO A 534 8.54 -22.23 14.87
C PRO A 534 7.35 -21.37 14.45
N ALA A 535 6.64 -21.80 13.41
CA ALA A 535 5.39 -21.18 12.99
C ALA A 535 4.30 -21.31 14.06
N GLY A 536 3.40 -20.32 14.13
CA GLY A 536 2.27 -20.30 15.08
C GLY A 536 2.64 -19.95 16.52
N GLN A 537 3.90 -19.55 16.78
CA GLN A 537 4.33 -19.00 18.07
C GLN A 537 4.41 -17.46 18.01
N PRO A 538 4.43 -16.76 19.16
CA PRO A 538 4.71 -15.33 19.19
C PRO A 538 6.02 -15.00 18.46
N VAL A 539 6.02 -13.93 17.65
CA VAL A 539 7.19 -13.54 16.86
C VAL A 539 8.41 -13.35 17.75
N GLY A 540 9.54 -13.93 17.35
CA GLY A 540 10.78 -13.97 18.12
C GLY A 540 10.90 -15.16 19.08
N THR A 541 9.93 -16.08 19.14
CA THR A 541 10.08 -17.34 19.87
C THR A 541 11.01 -18.27 19.12
N LEU A 542 12.09 -18.71 19.76
CA LEU A 542 13.09 -19.62 19.21
C LEU A 542 12.99 -20.99 19.90
N ALA A 543 13.01 -22.06 19.12
CA ALA A 543 13.26 -23.41 19.58
C ALA A 543 14.69 -23.82 19.23
N LEU A 544 15.44 -24.34 20.20
CA LEU A 544 16.82 -24.74 20.03
C LEU A 544 17.02 -26.17 20.58
N THR A 545 17.65 -27.02 19.80
CA THR A 545 18.08 -28.36 20.23
C THR A 545 19.60 -28.43 20.27
N LEU A 546 20.16 -28.90 21.38
CA LEU A 546 21.58 -29.22 21.53
C LEU A 546 21.72 -30.74 21.71
N PRO A 547 22.38 -31.45 20.78
CA PRO A 547 22.51 -32.90 20.84
C PRO A 547 23.19 -33.39 22.12
N ALA A 548 22.74 -34.52 22.65
CA ALA A 548 23.30 -35.14 23.87
C ALA A 548 24.82 -35.44 23.74
N GLU A 549 25.28 -35.75 22.53
CA GLU A 549 26.69 -36.03 22.21
C GLU A 549 27.63 -34.84 22.47
N GLN A 550 27.11 -33.61 22.46
CA GLN A 550 27.88 -32.41 22.79
C GLN A 550 28.07 -32.25 24.31
N LEU A 551 27.26 -32.96 25.11
CA LEU A 551 27.20 -32.83 26.56
C LEU A 551 28.08 -33.89 27.23
N ARG A 552 28.75 -33.50 28.32
CA ARG A 552 29.44 -34.44 29.20
C ARG A 552 28.47 -34.96 30.26
N VAL A 553 28.71 -36.14 30.81
CA VAL A 553 27.97 -36.62 31.98
C VAL A 553 28.13 -35.62 33.14
N GLY A 554 27.05 -35.31 33.84
CA GLY A 554 27.00 -34.32 34.91
C GLY A 554 26.62 -32.92 34.43
N ASP A 555 27.15 -31.89 35.11
CA ASP A 555 26.79 -30.49 34.89
C ASP A 555 27.49 -29.92 33.65
N ASN A 556 26.69 -29.34 32.74
CA ASN A 556 27.17 -28.57 31.60
C ASN A 556 26.60 -27.15 31.67
N GLN A 557 27.44 -26.15 31.51
CA GLN A 557 27.03 -24.74 31.48
C GLN A 557 26.92 -24.26 30.04
N LEU A 558 25.71 -23.91 29.61
CA LEU A 558 25.43 -23.33 28.30
C LEU A 558 25.15 -21.83 28.44
N VAL A 559 25.88 -21.00 27.70
CA VAL A 559 25.64 -19.55 27.61
C VAL A 559 25.25 -19.20 26.18
N LEU A 560 24.09 -18.57 26.00
CA LEU A 560 23.53 -18.21 24.69
C LEU A 560 23.44 -16.69 24.54
N GLN A 561 23.66 -16.19 23.32
CA GLN A 561 23.54 -14.78 22.98
C GLN A 561 23.06 -14.64 21.53
N ALA A 562 22.10 -13.75 21.27
CA ALA A 562 21.70 -13.39 19.91
C ALA A 562 22.61 -12.29 19.36
N VAL A 563 22.92 -12.36 18.07
CA VAL A 563 23.74 -11.37 17.35
C VAL A 563 23.10 -11.02 16.02
N ASP A 564 23.30 -9.78 15.59
CA ASP A 564 22.99 -9.36 14.23
C ASP A 564 24.01 -9.97 13.24
N ARG A 565 23.51 -10.45 12.10
CA ARG A 565 24.32 -11.07 11.04
C ARG A 565 25.11 -10.04 10.23
N HIS A 566 24.65 -8.79 10.19
CA HIS A 566 25.26 -7.70 9.44
C HIS A 566 26.14 -6.80 10.32
N ASP A 567 25.88 -6.77 11.63
CA ASP A 567 26.71 -6.07 12.61
C ASP A 567 26.96 -6.92 13.87
N ALA A 568 28.11 -7.60 13.91
CA ALA A 568 28.46 -8.45 15.04
C ALA A 568 28.64 -7.70 16.38
N ALA A 569 28.72 -6.36 16.38
CA ALA A 569 28.75 -5.57 17.61
C ALA A 569 27.37 -5.47 18.28
N THR A 570 26.29 -5.64 17.50
CA THR A 570 24.91 -5.63 17.99
C THR A 570 24.56 -7.01 18.57
N THR A 571 24.57 -7.11 19.90
CA THR A 571 24.37 -8.37 20.63
C THR A 571 23.31 -8.24 21.72
N SER A 572 22.66 -9.35 22.08
CA SER A 572 21.72 -9.40 23.21
C SER A 572 22.42 -9.52 24.56
N ASN A 573 21.67 -9.46 25.66
CA ASN A 573 22.13 -10.00 26.94
C ASN A 573 22.45 -11.52 26.81
N PRO A 574 23.41 -12.05 27.59
CA PRO A 574 23.63 -13.49 27.67
C PRO A 574 22.52 -14.18 28.47
N VAL A 575 22.22 -15.43 28.11
CA VAL A 575 21.33 -16.34 28.84
C VAL A 575 22.13 -17.56 29.26
N THR A 576 22.23 -17.82 30.56
CA THR A 576 22.97 -18.97 31.11
C THR A 576 22.01 -20.06 31.58
N LEU A 577 22.30 -21.29 31.19
CA LEU A 577 21.53 -22.51 31.47
C LEU A 577 22.45 -23.59 32.02
N THR A 578 21.93 -24.43 32.90
CA THR A 578 22.62 -25.64 33.39
C THR A 578 21.94 -26.88 32.82
N LEU A 579 22.68 -27.70 32.08
CA LEU A 579 22.21 -28.96 31.50
C LEU A 579 22.86 -30.11 32.25
N LYS A 580 22.07 -30.91 32.94
CA LYS A 580 22.54 -32.01 33.79
C LYS A 580 22.28 -33.34 33.09
N ARG A 581 23.31 -33.88 32.43
CA ARG A 581 23.23 -35.18 31.75
C ARG A 581 23.39 -36.30 32.77
N GLY A 582 22.40 -37.18 32.86
CA GLY A 582 22.41 -38.32 33.75
C GLY A 582 23.49 -39.35 33.42
N PRO A 583 23.85 -40.22 34.38
CA PRO A 583 24.75 -41.34 34.13
C PRO A 583 24.08 -42.35 33.17
N GLY A 584 24.90 -43.12 32.46
CA GLY A 584 24.43 -44.26 31.68
C GLY A 584 24.00 -45.44 32.55
N THR A 585 23.37 -46.43 31.93
CA THR A 585 22.83 -47.62 32.62
C THR A 585 23.34 -48.92 32.01
N LEU A 586 23.33 -50.00 32.81
CA LEU A 586 23.58 -51.38 32.36
C LEU A 586 22.28 -52.17 32.47
N GLY A 587 21.87 -52.84 31.40
CA GLY A 587 20.64 -53.63 31.38
C GLY A 587 20.57 -54.63 30.25
N PHE A 588 19.57 -55.51 30.33
CA PHE A 588 19.23 -56.36 29.19
C PHE A 588 18.51 -55.53 28.13
N ALA A 589 19.03 -55.55 26.90
CA ALA A 589 18.34 -54.99 25.75
C ALA A 589 17.24 -55.93 25.24
N GLU A 590 17.48 -57.25 25.31
CA GLU A 590 16.49 -58.27 24.95
C GLU A 590 16.76 -59.59 25.70
N VAL A 591 15.70 -60.26 26.16
CA VAL A 591 15.72 -61.63 26.69
C VAL A 591 14.44 -62.33 26.23
N SER A 592 14.55 -63.50 25.59
CA SER A 592 13.37 -64.31 25.25
C SER A 592 12.61 -64.73 26.51
N ASN A 593 11.35 -64.33 26.62
CA ASN A 593 10.47 -64.74 27.73
C ASN A 593 10.07 -66.23 27.67
N GLN A 594 10.07 -66.81 26.46
CA GLN A 594 9.87 -68.22 26.19
C GLN A 594 10.81 -68.61 25.05
N ALA A 595 11.38 -69.81 25.14
CA ALA A 595 12.27 -70.33 24.11
C ALA A 595 12.29 -71.86 24.18
N ASP A 596 12.29 -72.51 23.02
CA ASP A 596 12.08 -73.96 22.93
C ASP A 596 13.37 -74.71 22.50
N PHE A 597 13.40 -76.00 22.82
CA PHE A 597 14.32 -76.96 22.22
C PHE A 597 13.64 -77.68 21.05
N VAL A 598 14.42 -78.17 20.09
CA VAL A 598 13.90 -78.89 18.91
C VAL A 598 13.16 -80.15 19.36
N THR A 599 11.94 -80.34 18.85
CA THR A 599 11.17 -81.57 19.07
C THR A 599 11.96 -82.77 18.59
N THR A 600 12.24 -83.70 19.49
CA THR A 600 13.15 -84.83 19.24
C THR A 600 12.44 -86.16 19.42
N GLN A 601 12.60 -87.07 18.46
CA GLN A 601 12.13 -88.44 18.58
C GLN A 601 13.11 -89.25 19.46
N LEU A 602 12.58 -89.92 20.49
CA LEU A 602 13.38 -90.74 21.40
C LEU A 602 13.85 -92.03 20.73
N THR A 603 15.14 -92.32 20.86
CA THR A 603 15.80 -93.51 20.30
C THR A 603 16.04 -94.62 21.34
N GLY A 604 15.81 -94.34 22.62
CA GLY A 604 16.22 -95.21 23.72
C GLY A 604 17.73 -95.14 24.03
N SER A 605 18.44 -94.18 23.46
CA SER A 605 19.85 -93.86 23.75
C SER A 605 19.99 -92.40 24.17
N ALA A 606 21.13 -92.01 24.77
CA ALA A 606 21.35 -90.62 25.14
C ALA A 606 21.39 -89.72 23.89
N GLN A 607 20.66 -88.61 23.90
CA GLN A 607 20.55 -87.68 22.77
C GLN A 607 20.84 -86.25 23.21
N ARG A 608 21.58 -85.50 22.38
CA ARG A 608 21.72 -84.06 22.51
C ARG A 608 20.68 -83.38 21.62
N ILE A 609 20.00 -82.39 22.17
CA ILE A 609 18.88 -81.67 21.56
C ILE A 609 19.28 -80.21 21.43
N HIS A 610 19.15 -79.71 20.21
CA HIS A 610 19.50 -78.34 19.87
C HIS A 610 18.36 -77.39 20.25
N ARG A 611 18.69 -76.13 20.45
CA ARG A 611 17.71 -75.06 20.65
C ARG A 611 16.97 -74.73 19.35
N GLN A 612 15.76 -74.19 19.46
CA GLN A 612 15.09 -73.52 18.34
C GLN A 612 15.77 -72.16 18.04
N PRO A 613 15.58 -71.58 16.84
CA PRO A 613 16.24 -70.32 16.44
C PRO A 613 15.72 -69.04 17.14
N ASP A 614 14.67 -69.13 17.96
CA ASP A 614 13.92 -68.01 18.58
C ASP A 614 14.51 -67.51 19.91
N TRP A 615 15.63 -68.07 20.35
CA TRP A 615 16.37 -67.57 21.50
C TRP A 615 17.00 -66.20 21.18
N ARG A 616 16.75 -65.22 22.04
CA ARG A 616 17.26 -63.84 21.99
C ARG A 616 17.82 -63.45 23.35
N LEU A 617 19.03 -62.91 23.34
CA LEU A 617 19.71 -62.41 24.52
C LEU A 617 20.72 -61.33 24.13
N SER A 618 20.50 -60.11 24.59
CA SER A 618 21.41 -58.98 24.36
C SER A 618 21.49 -58.07 25.58
N VAL A 619 22.64 -57.41 25.72
CA VAL A 619 22.95 -56.49 26.83
C VAL A 619 23.27 -55.11 26.26
N ALA A 620 22.66 -54.07 26.82
CA ALA A 620 23.01 -52.68 26.55
C ALA A 620 23.76 -52.10 27.75
N ASP A 621 24.88 -51.43 27.49
CA ASP A 621 25.68 -50.72 28.49
C ASP A 621 26.03 -49.32 27.99
N GLU A 622 25.42 -48.31 28.62
CA GLU A 622 25.58 -46.89 28.30
C GLU A 622 26.51 -46.18 29.29
N ARG A 623 27.17 -46.90 30.21
CA ARG A 623 27.95 -46.29 31.30
C ARG A 623 29.28 -45.67 30.83
N GLY A 624 29.56 -45.68 29.53
CA GLY A 624 30.80 -45.21 28.93
C GLY A 624 31.82 -46.32 28.71
N PRO A 625 33.00 -45.99 28.13
CA PRO A 625 34.03 -46.98 27.80
C PRO A 625 34.75 -47.50 29.05
N GLN A 626 35.35 -48.68 28.93
CA GLN A 626 36.12 -49.38 29.98
C GLN A 626 35.29 -49.77 31.21
N GLN A 627 33.97 -49.92 31.05
CA GLN A 627 33.10 -50.50 32.07
C GLN A 627 33.02 -52.00 31.85
N HIS A 628 32.95 -52.77 32.94
CA HIS A 628 32.93 -54.23 32.87
C HIS A 628 31.57 -54.78 33.32
N TRP A 629 31.14 -55.86 32.69
CA TRP A 629 30.00 -56.64 33.17
C TRP A 629 30.19 -58.13 32.92
N LYS A 630 29.46 -58.94 33.71
CA LYS A 630 29.38 -60.39 33.56
C LYS A 630 27.93 -60.84 33.43
N LEU A 631 27.70 -61.78 32.52
CA LEU A 631 26.41 -62.42 32.32
C LEU A 631 26.48 -63.86 32.82
N LEU A 632 25.54 -64.20 33.69
CA LEU A 632 25.42 -65.50 34.32
C LEU A 632 24.06 -66.11 34.01
N VAL A 633 23.96 -67.43 34.02
CA VAL A 633 22.69 -68.15 33.94
C VAL A 633 22.63 -69.23 35.02
N ARG A 634 21.44 -69.52 35.50
CA ARG A 634 21.16 -70.71 36.33
C ARG A 634 19.81 -71.30 35.98
N GLN A 635 19.67 -72.60 36.20
CA GLN A 635 18.40 -73.30 36.12
C GLN A 635 17.62 -73.07 37.42
N ARG A 636 16.66 -72.16 37.39
CA ARG A 636 15.81 -71.82 38.54
C ARG A 636 14.78 -72.90 38.81
N GLU A 637 14.20 -73.47 37.76
CA GLU A 637 13.26 -74.59 37.84
C GLU A 637 13.72 -75.73 36.93
N ALA A 638 13.77 -76.94 37.47
CA ALA A 638 14.16 -78.13 36.74
C ALA A 638 13.14 -78.46 35.63
N PHE A 639 13.60 -79.07 34.54
CA PHE A 639 12.69 -79.52 33.48
C PHE A 639 11.81 -80.67 33.98
N GLN A 640 10.50 -80.47 33.97
CA GLN A 640 9.52 -81.47 34.38
C GLN A 640 8.25 -81.37 33.53
N THR A 641 7.52 -82.48 33.43
CA THR A 641 6.19 -82.51 32.82
C THR A 641 5.16 -81.82 33.73
N THR A 642 3.98 -81.51 33.20
CA THR A 642 2.85 -80.98 33.97
C THR A 642 2.39 -81.90 35.11
N THR A 643 2.65 -83.21 35.00
CA THR A 643 2.39 -84.21 36.04
C THR A 643 3.52 -84.36 37.06
N GLY A 644 4.57 -83.53 36.97
CA GLY A 644 5.71 -83.53 37.90
C GLY A 644 6.77 -84.60 37.64
N GLN A 645 6.73 -85.27 36.48
CA GLN A 645 7.77 -86.22 36.11
C GLN A 645 9.03 -85.43 35.69
N PRO A 646 10.20 -85.65 36.33
CA PRO A 646 11.43 -84.92 36.03
C PRO A 646 12.10 -85.44 34.75
N LEU A 647 12.65 -84.54 33.96
CA LEU A 647 13.44 -84.92 32.80
C LEU A 647 14.69 -85.68 33.24
N SER A 648 14.88 -86.90 32.74
CA SER A 648 16.18 -87.58 32.85
C SER A 648 17.14 -86.95 31.83
N GLY A 649 17.88 -85.93 32.26
CA GLY A 649 18.74 -85.14 31.38
C GLY A 649 19.39 -83.97 32.10
N GLN A 650 20.20 -83.20 31.36
CA GLN A 650 20.93 -82.05 31.87
C GLN A 650 20.97 -80.93 30.82
N LEU A 651 20.80 -79.69 31.29
CA LEU A 651 20.95 -78.48 30.49
C LEU A 651 22.44 -78.10 30.47
N TRP A 652 22.95 -77.79 29.29
CA TRP A 652 24.34 -77.41 29.04
C TRP A 652 24.39 -76.05 28.37
N PHE A 653 25.45 -75.31 28.61
CA PHE A 653 25.84 -74.22 27.73
C PHE A 653 27.14 -74.59 27.02
N ALA A 654 27.15 -74.49 25.70
CA ALA A 654 28.31 -74.75 24.86
C ALA A 654 28.84 -73.49 24.16
N TRP A 655 30.16 -73.39 24.04
CA TRP A 655 30.89 -72.37 23.27
C TRP A 655 32.09 -73.05 22.63
N ASP A 656 32.21 -72.92 21.31
CA ASP A 656 33.21 -73.61 20.50
C ASP A 656 33.32 -75.10 20.88
N ASP A 657 34.52 -75.59 21.24
CA ASP A 657 34.78 -76.98 21.63
C ASP A 657 34.57 -77.27 23.14
N GLN A 658 34.02 -76.33 23.91
CA GLN A 658 33.79 -76.48 25.35
C GLN A 658 32.30 -76.42 25.73
N SER A 659 31.94 -77.13 26.80
CA SER A 659 30.59 -77.07 27.37
C SER A 659 30.61 -77.21 28.89
N GLN A 660 29.70 -76.50 29.56
CA GLN A 660 29.52 -76.62 31.01
C GLN A 660 28.04 -76.85 31.35
N PRO A 661 27.73 -77.61 32.43
CA PRO A 661 26.36 -77.87 32.81
C PRO A 661 25.75 -76.60 33.42
N ILE A 662 24.54 -76.25 33.00
CA ILE A 662 23.72 -75.25 33.69
C ILE A 662 22.93 -75.99 34.76
N SER A 663 23.11 -75.57 36.01
CA SER A 663 22.45 -76.17 37.18
C SER A 663 21.80 -75.07 38.04
N ALA A 664 21.41 -75.37 39.27
CA ALA A 664 20.89 -74.38 40.21
C ALA A 664 21.93 -73.31 40.62
N SER A 665 23.22 -73.53 40.36
CA SER A 665 24.31 -72.58 40.61
C SER A 665 24.57 -71.67 39.40
N ASP A 666 25.01 -70.44 39.67
CA ASP A 666 25.34 -69.46 38.63
C ASP A 666 26.47 -69.97 37.74
N THR A 667 26.23 -69.92 36.43
CA THR A 667 27.11 -70.39 35.37
C THR A 667 27.51 -69.19 34.52
N LEU A 668 28.82 -68.89 34.42
CA LEU A 668 29.31 -67.73 33.65
C LEU A 668 29.14 -67.95 32.15
N ILE A 669 28.43 -67.02 31.50
CA ILE A 669 28.09 -67.10 30.08
C ILE A 669 28.95 -66.17 29.23
N ALA A 670 29.07 -64.91 29.66
CA ALA A 670 29.81 -63.91 28.92
C ALA A 670 30.40 -62.87 29.86
N THR A 671 31.48 -62.24 29.41
CA THR A 671 32.07 -61.05 30.02
C THR A 671 32.32 -60.04 28.92
N HIS A 672 32.11 -58.76 29.18
CA HIS A 672 32.41 -57.71 28.22
C HIS A 672 33.05 -56.51 28.90
N THR A 673 33.89 -55.82 28.14
CA THR A 673 34.45 -54.51 28.49
C THR A 673 33.98 -53.53 27.44
N THR A 674 33.27 -52.49 27.85
CA THR A 674 32.73 -51.52 26.91
C THR A 674 33.84 -50.76 26.18
N GLN A 675 33.65 -50.50 24.89
CA GLN A 675 34.61 -49.79 24.05
C GLN A 675 34.16 -48.38 23.67
N SER A 676 32.87 -48.08 23.79
CA SER A 676 32.29 -46.79 23.40
C SER A 676 31.43 -46.16 24.50
N ASP A 677 30.80 -45.02 24.21
CA ASP A 677 29.85 -44.35 25.13
C ASP A 677 28.60 -45.23 25.37
N ALA A 678 28.22 -46.06 24.38
CA ALA A 678 27.11 -46.99 24.46
C ALA A 678 27.38 -48.26 23.63
N ASP A 679 27.52 -49.39 24.30
CA ASP A 679 27.73 -50.69 23.67
C ASP A 679 26.44 -51.53 23.69
N LEU A 680 26.09 -52.12 22.55
CA LEU A 680 25.06 -53.15 22.44
C LEU A 680 25.72 -54.49 22.08
N VAL A 681 25.60 -55.48 22.97
CA VAL A 681 26.20 -56.80 22.79
C VAL A 681 25.10 -57.83 22.59
N ASP A 682 24.98 -58.36 21.37
CA ASP A 682 24.11 -59.51 21.07
C ASP A 682 24.81 -60.81 21.48
N VAL A 683 24.48 -61.30 22.66
CA VAL A 683 25.05 -62.52 23.23
C VAL A 683 24.57 -63.75 22.46
N SER A 684 23.32 -63.75 22.00
CA SER A 684 22.71 -64.86 21.28
C SER A 684 23.05 -64.92 19.79
N GLY A 685 23.44 -63.79 19.19
CA GLY A 685 23.66 -63.65 17.75
C GLY A 685 24.76 -64.53 17.19
N HIS A 686 25.70 -64.96 18.04
CA HIS A 686 26.78 -65.87 17.67
C HIS A 686 26.44 -67.35 17.90
N TRP A 687 25.30 -67.67 18.52
CA TRP A 687 24.92 -69.05 18.76
C TRP A 687 24.54 -69.73 17.43
N GLN A 688 25.24 -70.82 17.11
CA GLN A 688 24.90 -71.83 16.10
C GLN A 688 24.04 -72.95 16.70
N ALA A 689 23.75 -74.01 15.91
CA ALA A 689 22.95 -75.15 16.36
C ALA A 689 23.57 -75.89 17.57
N ASP A 690 24.91 -75.94 17.63
CA ASP A 690 25.69 -76.67 18.65
C ASP A 690 26.35 -75.75 19.70
N THR A 691 25.98 -74.48 19.75
CA THR A 691 26.50 -73.51 20.72
C THR A 691 25.34 -72.73 21.35
N GLY A 692 25.54 -72.20 22.55
CA GLY A 692 24.47 -71.67 23.39
C GLY A 692 23.88 -72.75 24.31
N PRO A 693 22.65 -72.55 24.79
CA PRO A 693 21.92 -73.54 25.58
C PRO A 693 21.59 -74.79 24.75
N LEU A 694 21.93 -75.97 25.28
CA LEU A 694 21.69 -77.29 24.69
C LEU A 694 21.13 -78.24 25.75
N LEU A 695 20.23 -79.14 25.36
CA LEU A 695 19.67 -80.12 26.29
C LEU A 695 20.22 -81.51 25.98
N THR A 696 20.71 -82.23 26.98
CA THR A 696 21.09 -83.65 26.83
C THR A 696 20.10 -84.50 27.60
N ILE A 697 19.55 -85.53 26.96
CA ILE A 697 18.63 -86.49 27.56
C ILE A 697 19.29 -87.88 27.62
N ASN A 698 18.93 -88.68 28.62
CA ASN A 698 19.48 -90.02 28.85
C ASN A 698 18.62 -91.11 28.17
N SER A 699 19.08 -92.37 28.18
CA SER A 699 18.35 -93.50 27.57
C SER A 699 17.02 -93.82 28.26
N ASP A 700 16.81 -93.38 29.51
CA ASP A 700 15.62 -93.63 30.33
C ASP A 700 14.63 -92.46 30.33
N THR A 701 14.84 -91.44 29.50
CA THR A 701 13.90 -90.31 29.35
C THR A 701 12.57 -90.76 28.77
N LEU A 702 11.47 -90.31 29.38
CA LEU A 702 10.11 -90.61 28.91
C LEU A 702 9.64 -89.57 27.89
N ALA A 703 8.77 -89.97 26.96
CA ALA A 703 8.16 -89.04 26.02
C ALA A 703 7.19 -88.10 26.75
N GLY A 704 7.33 -86.79 26.52
CA GLY A 704 6.49 -85.78 27.14
C GLY A 704 6.90 -84.36 26.76
N GLN A 705 6.08 -83.39 27.18
CA GLN A 705 6.43 -81.97 27.13
C GLN A 705 7.00 -81.55 28.49
N TYR A 706 8.22 -81.04 28.47
CA TYR A 706 8.96 -80.64 29.66
C TYR A 706 9.14 -79.13 29.67
N HIS A 707 8.89 -78.51 30.82
CA HIS A 707 9.09 -77.08 31.03
C HIS A 707 10.03 -76.86 32.21
N GLY A 708 10.86 -75.83 32.10
CA GLY A 708 11.78 -75.38 33.14
C GLY A 708 12.05 -73.89 32.98
N THR A 709 12.68 -73.28 33.98
CA THR A 709 12.94 -71.83 34.01
C THR A 709 14.43 -71.57 34.12
N LEU A 710 14.96 -70.80 33.17
CA LEU A 710 16.32 -70.24 33.26
C LEU A 710 16.25 -68.82 33.80
N GLU A 711 17.16 -68.48 34.70
CA GLU A 711 17.33 -67.11 35.21
C GLU A 711 18.65 -66.54 34.71
N TRP A 712 18.56 -65.49 33.90
CA TRP A 712 19.69 -64.70 33.43
C TRP A 712 19.98 -63.57 34.41
N ARG A 713 21.26 -63.39 34.75
CA ARG A 713 21.71 -62.36 35.69
C ARG A 713 22.83 -61.56 35.07
N LEU A 714 22.63 -60.26 35.02
CA LEU A 714 23.64 -59.30 34.60
C LEU A 714 24.24 -58.67 35.85
N GLN A 715 25.56 -58.76 35.99
CA GLN A 715 26.30 -58.20 37.11
C GLN A 715 27.22 -57.08 36.62
N ASP A 716 27.06 -55.92 37.25
CA ASP A 716 28.05 -54.85 37.20
C ASP A 716 29.31 -55.30 37.96
N THR A 717 30.45 -55.29 37.29
CA THR A 717 31.72 -55.68 37.91
C THR A 717 32.73 -54.52 37.81
N PRO A 718 33.44 -54.17 38.91
CA PRO A 718 34.47 -53.14 38.89
C PRO A 718 35.59 -53.37 37.89
#